data_AF-A0A3B4XH45-F1
#
_entry.id   AF-A0A3B4XH45-F1
#
_cell.length_a   1.000
_cell.length_b   1.000
_cell.length_c   1.000
_cell.angle_alpha   90.00
_cell.angle_beta   90.00
_cell.angle_gamma   90.00
#
_symmetry.space_group_name_H-M   'P 1'
#
loop_
_entity.id
_entity.type
_entity.pdbx_description
1 polymer ?
#
loop_
_entity_poly.entity_id
_entity_poly.type
_entity_poly.pdbx_seq_one_letter_code
_entity_poly.pdbx_strand_id
1 'polypeptide(L)'
;MVNGVSYEKIAQEGSNISSLEIFFSGFPRMVGLSIFSRLCQLTIVGQNIKYIEGLECCPLLWELWVVQCHLTGISGLQNCVQLEKLYLYDNQICEIKNLELQVNLEVLWLNNNCISHIQGLNTLQNLKELNLADNIIEKIGHSLDPNVSLQNLNLSGNKISSFKELTLLACLPNLRVLALKDPTSTPNPVCLLCNYATHVVYHMPGLQRLDTYDVSSKQVKEAAESTVMKKIMYYNMRVRTAQRNLAETRFSLIERKKTLLQLPEECVRTLSHTHLVEGSSDRCDPFTDISRNPAMESKILIKMEALRERLTIWTRRLDELVSCYERDLAQATNMMEYTVQFLLMELENVGNIRLEEGCSTDPWFTSCCDLLLSRFSQSDYRAHGITGIKINRVIRIYNSALRLRFEDKLHSLLASEDTGISSHRNYRRRLEHLFYIAETEKNSEKEELLCILEEGFKTAEQYKALGREGAIPLSNSLSVTEQPRMEQTLRLASHCNSMDTVPFRHGQIIVSKVFVGHSMPIREGEPVDRSSHPRVCSVYRNVDTKCRTAVRRPRSSKTNTGPECSPRRRRWFVFDHELVLPEYIIYFEYITGNHEQPALPRRSTDRQEAPSNDIILDKEVLNMEPVLKALPKLLSLDDKILLNVARANVLSQITVLNLHGNSLSKIKEISHLTALRHLTICFNEFRRLDDISHMPNLEFLDASYNHLVTLEGLRGLGQLKELDLRWNKLTKAREDTAVLRKHTPALLKLDTRYNPWNRPQAVRLTMLGHLTTLTHLDDVVVAEEEAADAVHMAAGSKINEACLLAHSRTNSDRPRSLSLLSTAQLLGLLNPSPWGLSQELEPDWTAKITALNLDSQRISKLINLNKLVNLRWASFNDNDISKVEGLDSCLKLEELSLNNNSISTLSGLSKLHCLNKLSVDGNQLSSLDASVLDQLPNLSFLSVENNRISSLHGIQRVRSVLELYIGNNEISTSRDIYYLKARV
;
A
#
# COMPACT_ATOMS: atom_id res chain seq x y z
N MET A 1 6.59 -58.83 -46.41
CA MET A 1 5.19 -59.08 -46.00
C MET A 1 5.11 -58.83 -44.50
N VAL A 2 4.28 -57.89 -44.07
CA VAL A 2 3.89 -57.73 -42.66
C VAL A 2 2.38 -58.00 -42.63
N ASN A 3 1.91 -58.89 -41.76
CA ASN A 3 0.50 -59.31 -41.64
C ASN A 3 -0.17 -59.89 -42.90
N GLY A 4 0.58 -60.55 -43.79
CA GLY A 4 -0.02 -61.30 -44.92
C GLY A 4 -0.50 -60.46 -46.11
N VAL A 5 -0.17 -59.15 -46.15
CA VAL A 5 -0.48 -58.27 -47.28
C VAL A 5 0.77 -58.05 -48.13
N SER A 6 0.67 -58.22 -49.46
CA SER A 6 1.76 -57.91 -50.40
C SER A 6 1.86 -56.41 -50.66
N TYR A 7 3.07 -55.91 -50.95
CA TYR A 7 3.29 -54.49 -51.27
C TYR A 7 2.47 -54.04 -52.49
N GLU A 8 2.30 -54.94 -53.46
CA GLU A 8 1.47 -54.71 -54.66
C GLU A 8 -0.01 -54.52 -54.31
N LYS A 9 -0.54 -55.29 -53.34
CA LYS A 9 -1.92 -55.14 -52.88
C LYS A 9 -2.11 -53.82 -52.11
N ILE A 10 -1.12 -53.41 -51.30
CA ILE A 10 -1.14 -52.10 -50.61
C ILE A 10 -1.07 -50.95 -51.62
N ALA A 11 -0.28 -51.08 -52.69
CA ALA A 11 -0.18 -50.05 -53.73
C ALA A 11 -1.48 -49.91 -54.55
N GLN A 12 -2.26 -50.97 -54.72
CA GLN A 12 -3.54 -50.96 -55.45
C GLN A 12 -4.73 -50.53 -54.58
N GLU A 13 -4.79 -50.99 -53.33
CA GLU A 13 -5.93 -50.77 -52.43
C GLU A 13 -5.74 -49.59 -51.46
N GLY A 14 -4.49 -49.13 -51.27
CA GLY A 14 -4.12 -48.15 -50.24
C GLY A 14 -4.80 -46.79 -50.37
N SER A 15 -5.10 -46.33 -51.59
CA SER A 15 -5.81 -45.07 -51.81
C SER A 15 -7.25 -45.07 -51.28
N ASN A 16 -7.82 -46.25 -50.99
CA ASN A 16 -9.18 -46.41 -50.46
C ASN A 16 -9.20 -46.67 -48.94
N ILE A 17 -8.04 -46.80 -48.29
CA ILE A 17 -7.96 -47.07 -46.86
C ILE A 17 -8.16 -45.77 -46.07
N SER A 18 -9.13 -45.80 -45.15
CA SER A 18 -9.50 -44.66 -44.30
C SER A 18 -8.96 -44.76 -42.87
N SER A 19 -8.56 -45.95 -42.41
CA SER A 19 -7.98 -46.15 -41.08
C SER A 19 -6.79 -47.10 -41.15
N LEU A 20 -5.69 -46.73 -40.48
CA LEU A 20 -4.45 -47.50 -40.45
C LEU A 20 -3.94 -47.60 -39.01
N GLU A 21 -3.70 -48.83 -38.56
CA GLU A 21 -3.17 -49.10 -37.23
C GLU A 21 -1.84 -49.86 -37.33
N ILE A 22 -0.82 -49.36 -36.63
CA ILE A 22 0.55 -49.85 -36.67
C ILE A 22 0.99 -50.12 -35.23
N PHE A 23 1.04 -51.40 -34.89
CA PHE A 23 1.50 -51.88 -33.58
C PHE A 23 2.86 -52.57 -33.70
N PHE A 24 3.73 -52.36 -32.71
CA PHE A 24 4.91 -53.16 -32.36
C PHE A 24 5.75 -53.72 -33.52
N SER A 25 6.59 -52.89 -34.15
CA SER A 25 7.38 -53.33 -35.31
C SER A 25 8.78 -52.72 -35.44
N GLY A 26 9.27 -52.00 -34.43
CA GLY A 26 10.65 -51.51 -34.38
C GLY A 26 11.03 -50.58 -35.54
N PHE A 27 10.05 -49.99 -36.24
CA PHE A 27 10.32 -49.10 -37.35
C PHE A 27 10.88 -47.76 -36.82
N PRO A 28 12.06 -47.32 -37.29
CA PRO A 28 12.67 -46.08 -36.82
C PRO A 28 12.07 -44.82 -37.49
N ARG A 29 11.28 -44.99 -38.56
CA ARG A 29 10.76 -43.89 -39.40
C ARG A 29 9.40 -44.25 -40.00
N MET A 30 8.57 -43.22 -40.22
CA MET A 30 7.29 -43.31 -40.93
C MET A 30 7.55 -43.24 -42.45
N VAL A 31 7.44 -44.38 -43.16
CA VAL A 31 7.69 -44.46 -44.61
C VAL A 31 6.48 -45.09 -45.31
N GLY A 32 6.15 -44.59 -46.51
CA GLY A 32 5.09 -45.16 -47.34
C GLY A 32 3.68 -44.62 -47.07
N LEU A 33 3.54 -43.58 -46.24
CA LEU A 33 2.25 -42.94 -45.97
C LEU A 33 1.65 -42.21 -47.18
N SER A 34 2.47 -41.88 -48.17
CA SER A 34 2.04 -41.31 -49.46
C SER A 34 1.05 -42.19 -50.23
N ILE A 35 0.98 -43.48 -49.91
CA ILE A 35 0.09 -44.45 -50.56
C ILE A 35 -1.37 -44.29 -50.05
N PHE A 36 -1.56 -43.72 -48.85
CA PHE A 36 -2.87 -43.63 -48.17
C PHE A 36 -3.46 -42.21 -48.23
N SER A 37 -3.71 -41.68 -49.43
CA SER A 37 -4.16 -40.29 -49.62
C SER A 37 -5.54 -39.94 -49.04
N ARG A 38 -6.36 -40.96 -48.67
CA ARG A 38 -7.69 -40.80 -48.06
C ARG A 38 -7.72 -41.21 -46.59
N LEU A 39 -6.56 -41.27 -45.95
CA LEU A 39 -6.46 -41.68 -44.55
C LEU A 39 -7.12 -40.64 -43.63
N CYS A 40 -8.06 -41.13 -42.82
CA CYS A 40 -8.84 -40.35 -41.86
C CYS A 40 -8.39 -40.60 -40.42
N GLN A 41 -7.95 -41.82 -40.11
CA GLN A 41 -7.46 -42.23 -38.78
C GLN A 41 -6.12 -42.94 -38.89
N LEU A 42 -5.16 -42.57 -38.03
CA LEU A 42 -3.85 -43.20 -37.97
C LEU A 42 -3.47 -43.49 -36.51
N THR A 43 -3.16 -44.76 -36.22
CA THR A 43 -2.73 -45.21 -34.89
C THR A 43 -1.35 -45.83 -34.96
N ILE A 44 -0.42 -45.32 -34.17
CA ILE A 44 0.96 -45.79 -34.07
C ILE A 44 1.31 -45.99 -32.60
N VAL A 45 1.63 -47.23 -32.22
CA VAL A 45 1.95 -47.57 -30.82
C VAL A 45 3.21 -48.44 -30.75
N GLY A 46 4.10 -48.08 -29.81
CA GLY A 46 5.25 -48.91 -29.45
C GLY A 46 6.33 -48.98 -30.54
N GLN A 47 6.63 -47.86 -31.19
CA GLN A 47 7.68 -47.74 -32.22
C GLN A 47 8.85 -46.87 -31.73
N ASN A 48 9.93 -46.75 -32.49
CA ASN A 48 11.04 -45.86 -32.11
C ASN A 48 11.12 -44.66 -33.08
N ILE A 49 10.09 -43.82 -33.04
CA ILE A 49 9.90 -42.70 -33.98
C ILE A 49 10.16 -41.39 -33.24
N LYS A 50 11.28 -40.73 -33.56
CA LYS A 50 11.67 -39.47 -32.93
C LYS A 50 10.92 -38.24 -33.47
N TYR A 51 10.48 -38.30 -34.73
CA TYR A 51 9.82 -37.20 -35.44
C TYR A 51 8.64 -37.74 -36.25
N ILE A 52 7.55 -36.98 -36.25
CA ILE A 52 6.40 -37.24 -37.12
C ILE A 52 6.74 -36.68 -38.51
N GLU A 53 6.82 -37.55 -39.52
CA GLU A 53 7.14 -37.21 -40.90
C GLU A 53 6.25 -37.98 -41.88
N GLY A 54 6.11 -37.48 -43.11
CA GLY A 54 5.37 -38.17 -44.17
C GLY A 54 3.83 -38.04 -44.12
N LEU A 55 3.29 -37.18 -43.24
CA LEU A 55 1.85 -36.86 -43.19
C LEU A 55 1.42 -35.78 -44.19
N GLU A 56 2.34 -35.23 -44.98
CA GLU A 56 2.06 -34.20 -46.00
C GLU A 56 1.00 -34.65 -47.03
N CYS A 57 0.90 -35.96 -47.26
CA CYS A 57 -0.04 -36.57 -48.21
C CYS A 57 -1.40 -36.98 -47.60
N CYS A 58 -1.63 -36.72 -46.31
CA CYS A 58 -2.83 -37.14 -45.57
C CYS A 58 -3.63 -35.93 -45.04
N PRO A 59 -4.22 -35.08 -45.93
CA PRO A 59 -4.91 -33.86 -45.51
C PRO A 59 -6.26 -34.11 -44.82
N LEU A 60 -6.86 -35.29 -45.01
CA LEU A 60 -8.16 -35.68 -44.46
C LEU A 60 -8.09 -36.31 -43.06
N LEU A 61 -6.90 -36.33 -42.45
CA LEU A 61 -6.68 -36.94 -41.16
C LEU A 61 -7.40 -36.14 -40.06
N TRP A 62 -8.37 -36.76 -39.40
CA TRP A 62 -9.12 -36.16 -38.29
C TRP A 62 -8.74 -36.74 -36.93
N GLU A 63 -8.16 -37.95 -36.88
CA GLU A 63 -7.70 -38.60 -35.64
C GLU A 63 -6.30 -39.21 -35.80
N LEU A 64 -5.38 -38.85 -34.88
CA LEU A 64 -4.00 -39.32 -34.88
C LEU A 64 -3.56 -39.76 -33.48
N TRP A 65 -3.03 -40.98 -33.40
CA TRP A 65 -2.42 -41.54 -32.20
C TRP A 65 -0.95 -41.86 -32.49
N VAL A 66 -0.03 -41.30 -31.72
CA VAL A 66 1.40 -41.65 -31.73
C VAL A 66 1.87 -41.80 -30.29
N VAL A 67 1.82 -43.02 -29.79
CA VAL A 67 1.93 -43.35 -28.36
C VAL A 67 3.10 -44.30 -28.14
N GLN A 68 3.86 -44.14 -27.05
CA GLN A 68 5.02 -45.02 -26.74
C GLN A 68 6.03 -45.04 -27.89
N CYS A 69 6.29 -43.88 -28.50
CA CYS A 69 7.12 -43.77 -29.69
C CYS A 69 8.48 -43.08 -29.46
N HIS A 70 8.74 -42.59 -28.25
CA HIS A 70 9.91 -41.76 -27.90
C HIS A 70 10.01 -40.46 -28.71
N LEU A 71 8.86 -39.87 -29.08
CA LEU A 71 8.82 -38.58 -29.76
C LEU A 71 9.45 -37.48 -28.88
N THR A 72 10.35 -36.69 -29.45
CA THR A 72 10.98 -35.56 -28.75
C THR A 72 10.28 -34.22 -29.01
N GLY A 73 9.44 -34.15 -30.04
CA GLY A 73 8.73 -32.92 -30.40
C GLY A 73 7.64 -33.13 -31.44
N ILE A 74 6.71 -32.19 -31.49
CA ILE A 74 5.57 -32.18 -32.42
C ILE A 74 6.03 -31.52 -33.73
N SER A 75 5.91 -32.23 -34.85
CA SER A 75 6.31 -31.76 -36.19
C SER A 75 5.48 -32.48 -37.26
N GLY A 76 5.56 -32.03 -38.52
CA GLY A 76 4.95 -32.73 -39.66
C GLY A 76 3.41 -32.72 -39.72
N LEU A 77 2.73 -31.88 -38.92
CA LEU A 77 1.26 -31.80 -38.88
C LEU A 77 0.68 -30.69 -39.77
N GLN A 78 1.50 -29.90 -40.47
CA GLN A 78 1.08 -28.65 -41.11
C GLN A 78 -0.08 -28.82 -42.11
N ASN A 79 -0.12 -29.94 -42.84
CA ASN A 79 -1.15 -30.23 -43.85
C ASN A 79 -2.41 -30.90 -43.26
N CYS A 80 -2.35 -31.41 -42.02
CA CYS A 80 -3.47 -32.09 -41.36
C CYS A 80 -4.37 -31.07 -40.65
N VAL A 81 -4.99 -30.17 -41.43
CA VAL A 81 -5.83 -29.08 -40.91
C VAL A 81 -7.21 -29.54 -40.40
N GLN A 82 -7.63 -30.77 -40.76
CA GLN A 82 -8.88 -31.38 -40.33
C GLN A 82 -8.74 -32.17 -39.01
N LEU A 83 -7.59 -32.10 -38.35
CA LEU A 83 -7.34 -32.87 -37.13
C LEU A 83 -8.24 -32.39 -35.98
N GLU A 84 -9.09 -33.28 -35.47
CA GLU A 84 -9.98 -33.07 -34.34
C GLU A 84 -9.45 -33.75 -33.07
N LYS A 85 -8.75 -34.89 -33.20
CA LYS A 85 -8.22 -35.66 -32.07
C LYS A 85 -6.74 -35.98 -32.24
N LEU A 86 -5.94 -35.64 -31.23
CA LEU A 86 -4.50 -35.87 -31.22
C LEU A 86 -4.05 -36.49 -29.89
N TYR A 87 -3.51 -37.71 -29.97
CA TYR A 87 -3.01 -38.46 -28.83
C TYR A 87 -1.50 -38.68 -28.96
N LEU A 88 -0.73 -38.05 -28.07
CA LEU A 88 0.74 -38.04 -28.05
C LEU A 88 1.31 -38.42 -26.67
N TYR A 89 0.54 -39.16 -25.89
CA TYR A 89 0.93 -39.54 -24.53
C TYR A 89 2.02 -40.63 -24.50
N ASP A 90 2.74 -40.71 -23.38
CA ASP A 90 3.85 -41.66 -23.15
C ASP A 90 4.98 -41.48 -24.19
N ASN A 91 5.53 -40.26 -24.24
CA ASN A 91 6.61 -39.83 -25.13
C ASN A 91 7.64 -38.96 -24.36
N GLN A 92 8.52 -38.26 -25.07
CA GLN A 92 9.60 -37.43 -24.50
C GLN A 92 9.49 -35.96 -24.96
N ILE A 93 8.28 -35.47 -25.15
CA ILE A 93 8.02 -34.10 -25.61
C ILE A 93 8.26 -33.13 -24.46
N CYS A 94 9.10 -32.12 -24.67
CA CYS A 94 9.39 -31.09 -23.66
C CYS A 94 8.64 -29.77 -23.89
N GLU A 95 8.19 -29.52 -25.12
CA GLU A 95 7.56 -28.26 -25.52
C GLU A 95 6.38 -28.50 -26.49
N ILE A 96 5.28 -27.80 -26.26
CA ILE A 96 4.11 -27.78 -27.15
C ILE A 96 4.34 -26.70 -28.21
N LYS A 97 4.63 -27.11 -29.45
CA LYS A 97 4.85 -26.22 -30.60
C LYS A 97 4.25 -26.83 -31.86
N ASN A 98 4.15 -26.04 -32.93
CA ASN A 98 3.68 -26.49 -34.24
C ASN A 98 2.23 -27.02 -34.27
N LEU A 99 1.37 -26.54 -33.36
CA LEU A 99 -0.07 -26.83 -33.35
C LEU A 99 -0.93 -25.64 -33.83
N GLU A 100 -0.30 -24.56 -34.27
CA GLU A 100 -0.97 -23.28 -34.56
C GLU A 100 -2.02 -23.39 -35.67
N LEU A 101 -1.81 -24.29 -36.63
CA LEU A 101 -2.67 -24.51 -37.80
C LEU A 101 -3.83 -25.48 -37.53
N GLN A 102 -3.80 -26.25 -36.43
CA GLN A 102 -4.81 -27.27 -36.09
C GLN A 102 -6.04 -26.67 -35.38
N VAL A 103 -6.65 -25.64 -35.97
CA VAL A 103 -7.74 -24.87 -35.35
C VAL A 103 -9.01 -25.68 -35.01
N ASN A 104 -9.19 -26.85 -35.63
CA ASN A 104 -10.32 -27.76 -35.42
C ASN A 104 -10.11 -28.76 -34.27
N LEU A 105 -8.96 -28.73 -33.59
CA LEU A 105 -8.63 -29.70 -32.57
C LEU A 105 -9.58 -29.60 -31.37
N GLU A 106 -10.25 -30.71 -31.05
CA GLU A 106 -11.16 -30.85 -29.92
C GLU A 106 -10.53 -31.62 -28.75
N VAL A 107 -9.66 -32.59 -29.03
CA VAL A 107 -9.03 -33.45 -28.01
C VAL A 107 -7.52 -33.47 -28.20
N LEU A 108 -6.78 -33.15 -27.13
CA LEU A 108 -5.32 -33.20 -27.09
C LEU A 108 -4.81 -33.91 -25.84
N TRP A 109 -4.16 -35.05 -26.00
CA TRP A 109 -3.55 -35.79 -24.91
C TRP A 109 -2.02 -35.81 -25.02
N LEU A 110 -1.37 -35.31 -23.98
CA LEU A 110 0.08 -35.13 -23.86
C LEU A 110 0.60 -35.64 -22.50
N ASN A 111 -0.16 -36.52 -21.83
CA ASN A 111 0.25 -37.05 -20.54
C ASN A 111 1.49 -37.96 -20.62
N ASN A 112 2.22 -38.11 -19.52
CA ASN A 112 3.50 -38.85 -19.47
C ASN A 112 4.51 -38.32 -20.51
N ASN A 113 4.85 -37.04 -20.38
CA ASN A 113 5.87 -36.36 -21.21
C ASN A 113 6.79 -35.51 -20.30
N CYS A 114 7.62 -34.64 -20.87
CA CYS A 114 8.59 -33.81 -20.15
C CYS A 114 8.25 -32.31 -20.25
N ILE A 115 6.97 -31.96 -20.39
CA ILE A 115 6.52 -30.57 -20.61
C ILE A 115 6.68 -29.76 -19.32
N SER A 116 7.37 -28.62 -19.41
CA SER A 116 7.61 -27.71 -18.28
C SER A 116 6.70 -26.48 -18.28
N HIS A 117 6.29 -26.02 -19.46
CA HIS A 117 5.49 -24.80 -19.62
C HIS A 117 4.38 -25.05 -20.66
N ILE A 118 3.18 -24.57 -20.36
CA ILE A 118 2.05 -24.59 -21.28
C ILE A 118 2.24 -23.44 -22.28
N GLN A 119 2.37 -23.75 -23.57
CA GLN A 119 2.53 -22.77 -24.63
C GLN A 119 1.98 -23.30 -25.95
N GLY A 120 1.83 -22.44 -26.97
CA GLY A 120 1.46 -22.88 -28.32
C GLY A 120 0.00 -23.37 -28.49
N LEU A 121 -0.89 -23.08 -27.53
CA LEU A 121 -2.31 -23.48 -27.56
C LEU A 121 -3.28 -22.33 -27.92
N ASN A 122 -2.75 -21.13 -28.16
CA ASN A 122 -3.53 -19.89 -28.29
C ASN A 122 -4.55 -19.91 -29.44
N THR A 123 -4.28 -20.66 -30.52
CA THR A 123 -5.16 -20.73 -31.70
C THR A 123 -6.26 -21.80 -31.58
N LEU A 124 -6.18 -22.69 -30.59
CA LEU A 124 -7.02 -23.89 -30.45
C LEU A 124 -8.33 -23.59 -29.69
N GLN A 125 -9.17 -22.71 -30.24
CA GLN A 125 -10.40 -22.26 -29.55
C GLN A 125 -11.47 -23.35 -29.42
N ASN A 126 -11.42 -24.38 -30.27
CA ASN A 126 -12.36 -25.52 -30.26
C ASN A 126 -11.97 -26.65 -29.29
N LEU A 127 -10.84 -26.53 -28.59
CA LEU A 127 -10.34 -27.56 -27.71
C LEU A 127 -11.32 -27.78 -26.54
N LYS A 128 -11.85 -29.00 -26.42
CA LYS A 128 -12.79 -29.44 -25.37
C LYS A 128 -12.10 -30.25 -24.29
N GLU A 129 -11.07 -31.02 -24.64
CA GLU A 129 -10.37 -31.90 -23.73
C GLU A 129 -8.85 -31.77 -23.87
N LEU A 130 -8.18 -31.49 -22.75
CA LEU A 130 -6.73 -31.38 -22.65
C LEU A 130 -6.21 -32.24 -21.49
N ASN A 131 -5.35 -33.20 -21.81
CA ASN A 131 -4.70 -34.04 -20.81
C ASN A 131 -3.19 -33.78 -20.79
N LEU A 132 -2.72 -33.16 -19.71
CA LEU A 132 -1.32 -32.82 -19.44
C LEU A 132 -0.80 -33.53 -18.18
N ALA A 133 -1.44 -34.64 -17.78
CA ALA A 133 -1.05 -35.38 -16.60
C ALA A 133 0.41 -35.90 -16.66
N ASP A 134 1.07 -36.05 -15.51
CA ASP A 134 2.42 -36.62 -15.39
C ASP A 134 3.44 -35.93 -16.32
N ASN A 135 3.57 -34.62 -16.13
CA ASN A 135 4.56 -33.75 -16.75
C ASN A 135 5.33 -32.98 -15.65
N ILE A 136 6.12 -31.96 -15.99
CA ILE A 136 6.90 -31.17 -15.02
C ILE A 136 6.44 -29.69 -14.97
N ILE A 137 5.14 -29.45 -15.14
CA ILE A 137 4.56 -28.10 -15.17
C ILE A 137 4.55 -27.51 -13.76
N GLU A 138 5.19 -26.34 -13.59
CA GLU A 138 5.22 -25.61 -12.32
C GLU A 138 4.18 -24.48 -12.27
N LYS A 139 3.95 -23.81 -13.41
CA LYS A 139 3.01 -22.68 -13.56
C LYS A 139 2.09 -22.90 -14.76
N ILE A 140 0.82 -22.53 -14.60
CA ILE A 140 -0.20 -22.60 -15.64
C ILE A 140 -0.12 -21.34 -16.51
N GLY A 141 -0.01 -20.17 -15.87
CA GLY A 141 0.01 -18.89 -16.56
C GLY A 141 -1.27 -18.57 -17.34
N HIS A 142 -1.17 -17.66 -18.30
CA HIS A 142 -2.29 -17.15 -19.12
C HIS A 142 -2.46 -17.86 -20.47
N SER A 143 -1.69 -18.93 -20.70
CA SER A 143 -1.63 -19.59 -22.01
C SER A 143 -2.89 -20.39 -22.36
N LEU A 144 -3.75 -20.67 -21.38
CA LEU A 144 -5.03 -21.36 -21.57
C LEU A 144 -6.22 -20.40 -21.74
N ASP A 145 -6.05 -19.10 -21.47
CA ASP A 145 -7.13 -18.10 -21.52
C ASP A 145 -7.90 -18.09 -22.87
N PRO A 146 -7.25 -18.29 -24.04
CA PRO A 146 -7.96 -18.36 -25.33
C PRO A 146 -8.83 -19.60 -25.54
N ASN A 147 -8.65 -20.67 -24.77
CA ASN A 147 -9.31 -21.97 -24.96
C ASN A 147 -10.70 -22.01 -24.30
N VAL A 148 -11.59 -21.10 -24.71
CA VAL A 148 -12.92 -20.89 -24.10
C VAL A 148 -13.86 -22.11 -24.15
N SER A 149 -13.63 -23.05 -25.08
CA SER A 149 -14.44 -24.27 -25.24
C SER A 149 -14.01 -25.42 -24.32
N LEU A 150 -12.93 -25.25 -23.54
CA LEU A 150 -12.34 -26.31 -22.75
C LEU A 150 -13.29 -26.74 -21.62
N GLN A 151 -13.58 -28.04 -21.57
CA GLN A 151 -14.51 -28.66 -20.62
C GLN A 151 -13.79 -29.62 -19.67
N ASN A 152 -12.80 -30.37 -20.17
CA ASN A 152 -12.06 -31.37 -19.42
C ASN A 152 -10.57 -31.00 -19.41
N LEU A 153 -10.01 -30.77 -18.24
CA LEU A 153 -8.59 -30.47 -18.05
C LEU A 153 -7.99 -31.42 -17.00
N ASN A 154 -6.97 -32.18 -17.41
CA ASN A 154 -6.20 -33.01 -16.50
C ASN A 154 -4.77 -32.48 -16.38
N LEU A 155 -4.38 -32.14 -15.15
CA LEU A 155 -3.09 -31.61 -14.74
C LEU A 155 -2.48 -32.43 -13.58
N SER A 156 -2.98 -33.63 -13.26
CA SER A 156 -2.40 -34.50 -12.22
C SER A 156 -0.92 -34.80 -12.49
N GLY A 157 -0.12 -35.16 -11.48
CA GLY A 157 1.28 -35.54 -11.73
C GLY A 157 2.23 -34.40 -12.10
N ASN A 158 1.86 -33.14 -11.88
CA ASN A 158 2.69 -31.96 -12.13
C ASN A 158 3.24 -31.34 -10.83
N LYS A 159 3.92 -30.19 -10.93
CA LYS A 159 4.60 -29.50 -9.82
C LYS A 159 3.90 -28.20 -9.40
N ILE A 160 2.59 -28.09 -9.61
CA ILE A 160 1.83 -26.88 -9.30
C ILE A 160 1.71 -26.72 -7.78
N SER A 161 2.26 -25.64 -7.23
CA SER A 161 2.32 -25.40 -5.78
C SER A 161 1.52 -24.20 -5.27
N SER A 162 1.01 -23.35 -6.16
CA SER A 162 0.39 -22.07 -5.80
C SER A 162 -1.12 -22.05 -6.05
N PHE A 163 -1.88 -21.47 -5.11
CA PHE A 163 -3.30 -21.20 -5.29
C PHE A 163 -3.58 -20.16 -6.38
N LYS A 164 -2.65 -19.22 -6.61
CA LYS A 164 -2.79 -18.18 -7.63
C LYS A 164 -2.94 -18.78 -9.04
N GLU A 165 -2.14 -19.80 -9.35
CA GLU A 165 -2.21 -20.53 -10.63
C GLU A 165 -3.59 -21.20 -10.82
N LEU A 166 -4.18 -21.73 -9.75
CA LEU A 166 -5.52 -22.34 -9.81
C LEU A 166 -6.61 -21.30 -10.04
N THR A 167 -6.46 -20.09 -9.50
CA THR A 167 -7.42 -18.99 -9.71
C THR A 167 -7.44 -18.53 -11.17
N LEU A 168 -6.32 -18.64 -11.90
CA LEU A 168 -6.27 -18.30 -13.34
C LEU A 168 -7.21 -19.20 -14.18
N LEU A 169 -7.38 -20.46 -13.79
CA LEU A 169 -8.31 -21.38 -14.45
C LEU A 169 -9.78 -20.94 -14.34
N ALA A 170 -10.13 -20.06 -13.40
CA ALA A 170 -11.48 -19.51 -13.29
C ALA A 170 -11.89 -18.65 -14.50
N CYS A 171 -10.94 -18.22 -15.33
CA CYS A 171 -11.20 -17.53 -16.58
C CYS A 171 -11.81 -18.43 -17.66
N LEU A 172 -11.77 -19.77 -17.50
CA LEU A 172 -12.34 -20.73 -18.45
C LEU A 172 -13.84 -20.92 -18.17
N PRO A 173 -14.75 -20.39 -19.02
CA PRO A 173 -16.17 -20.32 -18.70
C PRO A 173 -16.89 -21.67 -18.73
N ASN A 174 -16.38 -22.62 -19.53
CA ASN A 174 -17.03 -23.90 -19.81
C ASN A 174 -16.38 -25.10 -19.11
N LEU A 175 -15.42 -24.87 -18.20
CA LEU A 175 -14.70 -25.95 -17.54
C LEU A 175 -15.64 -26.73 -16.59
N ARG A 176 -15.75 -28.04 -16.82
CA ARG A 176 -16.64 -28.96 -16.08
C ARG A 176 -15.88 -29.98 -15.25
N VAL A 177 -14.74 -30.45 -15.74
CA VAL A 177 -13.91 -31.46 -15.10
C VAL A 177 -12.49 -30.93 -14.98
N LEU A 178 -11.98 -30.89 -13.76
CA LEU A 178 -10.60 -30.53 -13.46
C LEU A 178 -9.99 -31.63 -12.59
N ALA A 179 -8.88 -32.20 -13.03
CA ALA A 179 -8.09 -33.15 -12.24
C ALA A 179 -6.71 -32.56 -11.95
N LEU A 180 -6.38 -32.40 -10.67
CA LEU A 180 -5.07 -32.00 -10.16
C LEU A 180 -4.45 -33.09 -9.29
N LYS A 181 -5.26 -34.08 -8.89
CA LYS A 181 -4.86 -35.27 -8.17
C LYS A 181 -5.57 -36.49 -8.75
N ASP A 182 -4.79 -37.47 -9.18
CA ASP A 182 -5.27 -38.77 -9.63
C ASP A 182 -4.61 -39.86 -8.77
N PRO A 183 -5.30 -40.93 -8.36
CA PRO A 183 -4.69 -42.08 -7.68
C PRO A 183 -3.51 -42.72 -8.41
N THR A 184 -3.45 -42.59 -9.73
CA THR A 184 -2.40 -43.18 -10.59
C THR A 184 -1.18 -42.29 -10.78
N SER A 185 -1.30 -41.00 -10.49
CA SER A 185 -0.24 -39.99 -10.64
C SER A 185 0.25 -39.48 -9.28
N THR A 186 1.42 -38.84 -9.26
CA THR A 186 1.82 -38.08 -8.06
C THR A 186 0.91 -36.86 -7.88
N PRO A 187 0.45 -36.52 -6.66
CA PRO A 187 -0.39 -35.35 -6.47
C PRO A 187 0.43 -34.07 -6.64
N ASN A 188 -0.17 -33.05 -7.26
CA ASN A 188 0.43 -31.71 -7.28
C ASN A 188 0.66 -31.21 -5.82
N PRO A 189 1.75 -30.49 -5.53
CA PRO A 189 2.02 -29.95 -4.19
C PRO A 189 0.86 -29.13 -3.60
N VAL A 190 0.14 -28.36 -4.44
CA VAL A 190 -1.02 -27.57 -4.00
C VAL A 190 -2.15 -28.43 -3.42
N CYS A 191 -2.29 -29.69 -3.88
CA CYS A 191 -3.32 -30.62 -3.40
C CYS A 191 -3.05 -31.13 -1.98
N LEU A 192 -1.84 -30.95 -1.45
CA LEU A 192 -1.47 -31.27 -0.07
C LEU A 192 -1.82 -30.14 0.91
N LEU A 193 -2.15 -28.94 0.39
CA LEU A 193 -2.49 -27.79 1.21
C LEU A 193 -3.92 -27.89 1.75
N CYS A 194 -4.14 -27.30 2.92
CA CYS A 194 -5.46 -27.26 3.53
C CYS A 194 -6.42 -26.42 2.69
N ASN A 195 -7.70 -26.84 2.65
CA ASN A 195 -8.79 -26.15 1.95
C ASN A 195 -8.61 -26.04 0.42
N TYR A 196 -7.73 -26.86 -0.19
CA TYR A 196 -7.53 -26.85 -1.64
C TYR A 196 -8.84 -27.02 -2.43
N ALA A 197 -9.61 -28.07 -2.11
CA ALA A 197 -10.88 -28.33 -2.77
C ALA A 197 -11.88 -27.18 -2.57
N THR A 198 -11.93 -26.59 -1.37
CA THR A 198 -12.78 -25.44 -1.06
C THR A 198 -12.41 -24.22 -1.92
N HIS A 199 -11.12 -23.94 -2.10
CA HIS A 199 -10.64 -22.86 -2.94
C HIS A 199 -11.06 -23.05 -4.40
N VAL A 200 -10.81 -24.23 -4.97
CA VAL A 200 -11.18 -24.54 -6.37
C VAL A 200 -12.69 -24.42 -6.59
N VAL A 201 -13.50 -25.03 -5.73
CA VAL A 201 -14.97 -25.01 -5.85
C VAL A 201 -15.55 -23.60 -5.72
N TYR A 202 -14.95 -22.75 -4.88
CA TYR A 202 -15.37 -21.35 -4.73
C TYR A 202 -15.09 -20.50 -5.99
N HIS A 203 -13.89 -20.62 -6.55
CA HIS A 203 -13.49 -19.86 -7.74
C HIS A 203 -14.12 -20.39 -9.03
N MET A 204 -14.40 -21.70 -9.11
CA MET A 204 -14.98 -22.37 -10.28
C MET A 204 -16.33 -23.04 -9.92
N PRO A 205 -17.41 -22.26 -9.75
CA PRO A 205 -18.72 -22.80 -9.35
C PRO A 205 -19.38 -23.66 -10.44
N GLY A 206 -18.96 -23.52 -11.70
CA GLY A 206 -19.46 -24.28 -12.85
C GLY A 206 -18.95 -25.73 -12.87
N LEU A 207 -17.94 -26.05 -12.05
CA LEU A 207 -17.31 -27.35 -12.03
C LEU A 207 -18.30 -28.44 -11.56
N GLN A 208 -18.22 -29.59 -12.23
CA GLN A 208 -19.02 -30.78 -11.96
C GLN A 208 -18.19 -31.85 -11.26
N ARG A 209 -16.93 -32.04 -11.68
CA ARG A 209 -15.99 -32.97 -11.05
C ARG A 209 -14.66 -32.29 -10.74
N LEU A 210 -14.19 -32.50 -9.52
CA LEU A 210 -12.86 -32.12 -9.07
C LEU A 210 -12.12 -33.39 -8.69
N ASP A 211 -10.98 -33.65 -9.34
CA ASP A 211 -10.24 -34.89 -9.19
C ASP A 211 -11.16 -36.09 -9.49
N THR A 212 -11.19 -37.08 -8.59
CA THR A 212 -12.10 -38.23 -8.68
C THR A 212 -13.47 -37.99 -8.01
N TYR A 213 -13.72 -36.78 -7.48
CA TYR A 213 -14.91 -36.48 -6.66
C TYR A 213 -15.96 -35.67 -7.44
N ASP A 214 -17.23 -35.97 -7.18
CA ASP A 214 -18.36 -35.21 -7.70
C ASP A 214 -18.63 -33.98 -6.82
N VAL A 215 -18.53 -32.79 -7.41
CA VAL A 215 -18.77 -31.50 -6.76
C VAL A 215 -19.99 -30.78 -7.34
N SER A 216 -20.80 -31.45 -8.15
CA SER A 216 -22.01 -30.90 -8.78
C SER A 216 -23.09 -30.50 -7.75
N SER A 217 -23.09 -31.13 -6.58
CA SER A 217 -24.05 -30.88 -5.51
C SER A 217 -24.04 -29.42 -5.03
N LYS A 218 -25.22 -28.80 -5.02
CA LYS A 218 -25.43 -27.43 -4.52
C LYS A 218 -24.94 -27.25 -3.08
N GLN A 219 -25.12 -28.26 -2.23
CA GLN A 219 -24.72 -28.21 -0.82
C GLN A 219 -23.20 -28.08 -0.65
N VAL A 220 -22.40 -28.76 -1.49
CA VAL A 220 -20.94 -28.67 -1.45
C VAL A 220 -20.48 -27.27 -1.85
N LYS A 221 -21.13 -26.69 -2.88
CA LYS A 221 -20.84 -25.33 -3.35
C LYS A 221 -21.19 -24.27 -2.30
N GLU A 222 -22.38 -24.38 -1.69
CA GLU A 222 -22.82 -23.49 -0.61
C GLU A 222 -21.94 -23.62 0.64
N ALA A 223 -21.49 -24.83 0.99
CA ALA A 223 -20.58 -25.05 2.11
C ALA A 223 -19.19 -24.44 1.86
N ALA A 224 -18.67 -24.58 0.62
CA ALA A 224 -17.42 -23.94 0.22
C ALA A 224 -17.54 -22.41 0.25
N GLU A 225 -18.61 -21.87 -0.32
CA GLU A 225 -18.91 -20.44 -0.29
C GLU A 225 -19.04 -19.91 1.14
N SER A 226 -19.80 -20.60 2.01
CA SER A 226 -19.93 -20.22 3.42
C SER A 226 -18.59 -20.21 4.15
N THR A 227 -17.72 -21.19 3.87
CA THR A 227 -16.39 -21.28 4.49
C THR A 227 -15.48 -20.15 4.06
N VAL A 228 -15.45 -19.84 2.75
CA VAL A 228 -14.65 -18.74 2.21
C VAL A 228 -15.20 -17.40 2.69
N MET A 229 -16.52 -17.21 2.68
CA MET A 229 -17.14 -15.98 3.20
C MET A 229 -16.86 -15.77 4.68
N LYS A 230 -16.89 -16.82 5.52
CA LYS A 230 -16.48 -16.70 6.93
C LYS A 230 -15.03 -16.24 7.09
N LYS A 231 -14.13 -16.72 6.23
CA LYS A 231 -12.73 -16.26 6.21
C LYS A 231 -12.64 -14.80 5.74
N ILE A 232 -13.30 -14.43 4.64
CA ILE A 232 -13.39 -13.05 4.17
C ILE A 232 -13.85 -12.12 5.30
N MET A 233 -14.94 -12.48 5.99
CA MET A 233 -15.46 -11.72 7.13
C MET A 233 -14.44 -11.60 8.26
N TYR A 234 -13.79 -12.69 8.66
CA TYR A 234 -12.77 -12.68 9.70
C TYR A 234 -11.58 -11.76 9.36
N TYR A 235 -11.05 -11.85 8.14
CA TYR A 235 -9.90 -11.05 7.72
C TYR A 235 -10.27 -9.58 7.52
N ASN A 236 -11.44 -9.28 6.96
CA ASN A 236 -11.96 -7.91 6.87
C ASN A 236 -12.12 -7.26 8.25
N MET A 237 -12.63 -8.01 9.23
CA MET A 237 -12.72 -7.54 10.62
C MET A 237 -11.34 -7.23 11.20
N ARG A 238 -10.32 -8.07 10.93
CA ARG A 238 -8.93 -7.80 11.35
C ARG A 238 -8.31 -6.60 10.66
N VAL A 239 -8.53 -6.42 9.36
CA VAL A 239 -8.08 -5.24 8.60
C VAL A 239 -8.66 -3.96 9.20
N ARG A 240 -9.96 -3.94 9.50
CA ARG A 240 -10.63 -2.81 10.17
C ARG A 240 -10.08 -2.56 11.56
N THR A 241 -9.84 -3.63 12.33
CA THR A 241 -9.24 -3.51 13.67
C THR A 241 -7.86 -2.87 13.58
N ALA A 242 -7.07 -3.27 12.59
CA ALA A 242 -5.79 -2.64 12.33
C ALA A 242 -6.00 -1.15 12.01
N GLN A 243 -6.88 -0.79 11.06
CA GLN A 243 -7.17 0.62 10.72
C GLN A 243 -7.63 1.44 11.95
N ARG A 244 -8.43 0.87 12.84
CA ARG A 244 -8.84 1.49 14.11
C ARG A 244 -7.63 1.75 15.03
N ASN A 245 -6.72 0.79 15.17
CA ASN A 245 -5.49 0.99 15.96
C ASN A 245 -4.61 2.12 15.38
N LEU A 246 -4.57 2.30 14.06
CA LEU A 246 -3.88 3.45 13.45
C LEU A 246 -4.57 4.76 13.79
N ALA A 247 -5.90 4.81 13.75
CA ALA A 247 -6.67 6.00 14.12
C ALA A 247 -6.43 6.40 15.59
N GLU A 248 -6.40 5.43 16.51
CA GLU A 248 -6.07 5.65 17.92
C GLU A 248 -4.63 6.15 18.11
N THR A 249 -3.66 5.52 17.42
CA THR A 249 -2.25 5.95 17.45
C THR A 249 -2.11 7.37 16.92
N ARG A 250 -2.77 7.69 15.81
CA ARG A 250 -2.79 9.05 15.23
C ARG A 250 -3.38 10.06 16.21
N PHE A 251 -4.46 9.72 16.91
CA PHE A 251 -5.05 10.60 17.93
C PHE A 251 -4.07 10.88 19.07
N SER A 252 -3.41 9.84 19.60
CA SER A 252 -2.39 9.99 20.64
C SER A 252 -1.19 10.84 20.20
N LEU A 253 -0.73 10.66 18.95
CA LEU A 253 0.34 11.48 18.37
C LEU A 253 -0.08 12.94 18.21
N ILE A 254 -1.33 13.22 17.83
CA ILE A 254 -1.86 14.59 17.73
C ILE A 254 -1.90 15.26 19.11
N GLU A 255 -2.34 14.54 20.15
CA GLU A 255 -2.38 15.06 21.52
C GLU A 255 -0.96 15.35 22.05
N ARG A 256 -0.01 14.44 21.80
CA ARG A 256 1.40 14.65 22.11
C ARG A 256 2.00 15.84 21.34
N LYS A 257 1.65 16.00 20.06
CA LYS A 257 2.06 17.16 19.25
C LYS A 257 1.56 18.46 19.88
N LYS A 258 0.28 18.52 20.27
CA LYS A 258 -0.31 19.72 20.90
C LYS A 258 0.41 20.11 22.20
N THR A 259 0.70 19.14 23.07
CA THR A 259 1.38 19.42 24.35
C THR A 259 2.82 19.89 24.14
N LEU A 260 3.55 19.32 23.19
CA LEU A 260 4.93 19.71 22.89
C LEU A 260 5.04 21.06 22.15
N LEU A 261 4.05 21.44 21.36
CA LEU A 261 4.06 22.71 20.61
C LEU A 261 3.70 23.93 21.48
N GLN A 262 2.93 23.76 22.56
CA GLN A 262 2.41 24.89 23.37
C GLN A 262 3.49 25.88 23.80
N LEU A 263 4.61 25.38 24.35
CA LEU A 263 5.66 26.23 24.91
C LEU A 263 6.47 26.96 23.83
N PRO A 264 6.97 26.30 22.76
CA PRO A 264 7.58 27.00 21.62
C PRO A 264 6.66 28.05 20.98
N GLU A 265 5.36 27.76 20.81
CA GLU A 265 4.39 28.69 20.24
C GLU A 265 4.22 29.96 21.11
N GLU A 266 4.20 29.80 22.43
CA GLU A 266 4.11 30.90 23.38
C GLU A 266 5.39 31.76 23.41
N CYS A 267 6.57 31.12 23.37
CA CYS A 267 7.86 31.81 23.27
C CYS A 267 7.97 32.64 21.98
N VAL A 268 7.62 32.06 20.82
CA VAL A 268 7.62 32.79 19.54
C VAL A 268 6.66 33.98 19.59
N ARG A 269 5.46 33.81 20.18
CA ARG A 269 4.49 34.90 20.32
C ARG A 269 5.03 36.06 21.14
N THR A 270 5.63 35.76 22.29
CA THR A 270 6.19 36.77 23.20
C THR A 270 7.37 37.51 22.57
N LEU A 271 8.32 36.78 21.98
CA LEU A 271 9.51 37.35 21.33
C LEU A 271 9.15 38.17 20.08
N SER A 272 8.15 37.74 19.30
CA SER A 272 7.69 38.48 18.11
C SER A 272 7.00 39.79 18.48
N HIS A 273 6.19 39.79 19.55
CA HIS A 273 5.57 41.02 20.06
C HIS A 273 6.64 42.06 20.43
N THR A 274 7.70 41.67 21.13
CA THR A 274 8.78 42.60 21.50
C THR A 274 9.61 43.06 20.30
N HIS A 275 9.89 42.18 19.34
CA HIS A 275 10.66 42.54 18.14
C HIS A 275 9.96 43.61 17.28
N LEU A 276 8.62 43.51 17.15
CA LEU A 276 7.83 44.47 16.37
C LEU A 276 7.68 45.84 17.08
N VAL A 277 7.60 45.86 18.41
CA VAL A 277 7.54 47.12 19.19
C VAL A 277 8.84 47.91 19.06
N GLU A 278 10.00 47.24 19.03
CA GLU A 278 11.28 47.93 18.83
C GLU A 278 11.48 48.44 17.40
N GLY A 279 10.97 47.71 16.39
CA GLY A 279 11.02 48.14 14.99
C GLY A 279 10.10 49.31 14.63
N SER A 280 9.04 49.58 15.41
CA SER A 280 8.11 50.71 15.19
C SER A 280 8.54 52.00 15.89
N SER A 281 9.46 51.92 16.85
CA SER A 281 10.02 53.06 17.61
C SER A 281 10.76 54.08 16.73
N ASP A 282 11.16 53.73 15.51
CA ASP A 282 11.93 54.60 14.62
C ASP A 282 11.11 55.73 13.95
N ARG A 283 9.78 55.78 14.13
CA ARG A 283 8.93 56.74 13.39
C ARG A 283 8.05 57.68 14.21
N CYS A 284 8.16 57.71 15.53
CA CYS A 284 7.33 58.60 16.36
C CYS A 284 8.15 59.52 17.27
N ASP A 285 8.68 60.62 16.70
CA ASP A 285 8.45 62.01 17.19
C ASP A 285 9.38 63.01 16.47
N PRO A 286 8.85 64.07 15.79
CA PRO A 286 9.66 65.21 15.34
C PRO A 286 9.78 66.35 16.37
N PHE A 287 9.28 66.21 17.61
CA PHE A 287 9.21 67.33 18.58
C PHE A 287 9.90 67.09 19.93
N THR A 288 10.74 66.06 20.06
CA THR A 288 11.73 66.00 21.15
C THR A 288 13.14 66.14 20.58
N ASP A 289 13.57 67.39 20.47
CA ASP A 289 14.92 67.80 20.13
C ASP A 289 15.84 67.55 21.35
N ILE A 290 16.12 66.28 21.65
CA ILE A 290 17.18 65.87 22.58
C ILE A 290 17.85 64.60 22.02
N SER A 291 18.94 64.80 21.29
CA SER A 291 19.95 63.82 20.88
C SER A 291 19.43 62.43 20.43
N ARG A 292 19.31 62.22 19.12
CA ARG A 292 19.51 60.87 18.56
C ARG A 292 20.94 60.45 18.90
N ASN A 293 21.07 59.74 20.01
CA ASN A 293 22.35 59.25 20.49
C ASN A 293 22.64 57.96 19.68
N PRO A 294 23.66 57.93 18.80
CA PRO A 294 23.95 56.75 17.96
C PRO A 294 24.23 55.48 18.80
N ALA A 295 24.60 55.65 20.07
CA ALA A 295 24.72 54.57 21.04
C ALA A 295 23.38 53.87 21.37
N MET A 296 22.24 54.58 21.32
CA MET A 296 20.92 54.01 21.57
C MET A 296 20.39 53.23 20.36
N GLU A 297 20.56 53.76 19.15
CA GLU A 297 20.25 53.06 17.90
C GLU A 297 21.06 51.76 17.77
N SER A 298 22.35 51.80 18.13
CA SER A 298 23.20 50.60 18.16
C SER A 298 22.74 49.56 19.19
N LYS A 299 22.30 49.98 20.39
CA LYS A 299 21.74 49.09 21.41
C LYS A 299 20.44 48.42 20.96
N ILE A 300 19.56 49.16 20.27
CA ILE A 300 18.32 48.62 19.68
C ILE A 300 18.65 47.58 18.62
N LEU A 301 19.63 47.84 17.74
CA LEU A 301 20.04 46.89 16.69
C LEU A 301 20.55 45.57 17.28
N ILE A 302 21.39 45.64 18.33
CA ILE A 302 21.92 44.46 19.03
C ILE A 302 20.78 43.64 19.66
N LYS A 303 19.81 44.31 20.28
CA LYS A 303 18.66 43.64 20.87
C LYS A 303 17.74 43.01 19.81
N MET A 304 17.53 43.69 18.68
CA MET A 304 16.78 43.14 17.55
C MET A 304 17.45 41.91 16.95
N GLU A 305 18.78 41.88 16.86
CA GLU A 305 19.54 40.73 16.36
C GLU A 305 19.49 39.55 17.34
N ALA A 306 19.66 39.80 18.65
CA ALA A 306 19.48 38.78 19.69
C ALA A 306 18.06 38.20 19.71
N LEU A 307 17.03 39.04 19.54
CA LEU A 307 15.63 38.59 19.42
C LEU A 307 15.42 37.74 18.16
N ARG A 308 16.03 38.10 17.03
CA ARG A 308 15.98 37.30 15.79
C ARG A 308 16.65 35.94 15.97
N GLU A 309 17.83 35.88 16.58
CA GLU A 309 18.51 34.60 16.86
C GLU A 309 17.64 33.69 17.74
N ARG A 310 17.07 34.23 18.83
CA ARG A 310 16.17 33.46 19.71
C ARG A 310 14.91 32.99 18.98
N LEU A 311 14.32 33.84 18.13
CA LEU A 311 13.21 33.46 17.27
C LEU A 311 13.60 32.30 16.35
N THR A 312 14.74 32.37 15.64
CA THR A 312 15.19 31.28 14.76
C THR A 312 15.39 29.95 15.50
N ILE A 313 15.86 29.96 16.76
CA ILE A 313 16.01 28.77 17.58
C ILE A 313 14.66 28.13 17.88
N TRP A 314 13.68 28.92 18.31
CA TRP A 314 12.34 28.41 18.61
C TRP A 314 11.56 28.00 17.37
N THR A 315 11.73 28.71 16.25
CA THR A 315 11.18 28.30 14.94
C THR A 315 11.78 26.97 14.49
N ARG A 316 13.10 26.80 14.61
CA ARG A 316 13.76 25.52 14.32
C ARG A 316 13.25 24.38 15.20
N ARG A 317 13.03 24.62 16.49
CA ARG A 317 12.45 23.61 17.40
C ARG A 317 11.02 23.23 17.02
N LEU A 318 10.21 24.19 16.56
CA LEU A 318 8.87 23.91 16.03
C LEU A 318 8.95 22.98 14.82
N ASP A 319 9.85 23.25 13.87
CA ASP A 319 10.05 22.43 12.67
C ASP A 319 10.53 21.01 13.03
N GLU A 320 11.45 20.88 13.99
CA GLU A 320 11.93 19.58 14.51
C GLU A 320 10.77 18.74 15.10
N LEU A 321 9.90 19.37 15.90
CA LEU A 321 8.74 18.70 16.50
C LEU A 321 7.72 18.25 15.44
N VAL A 322 7.46 19.08 14.44
CA VAL A 322 6.57 18.75 13.32
C VAL A 322 7.14 17.58 12.51
N SER A 323 8.43 17.62 12.18
CA SER A 323 9.12 16.54 11.45
C SER A 323 9.14 15.23 12.24
N CYS A 324 9.33 15.27 13.57
CA CYS A 324 9.20 14.07 14.42
C CYS A 324 7.80 13.46 14.35
N TYR A 325 6.76 14.29 14.48
CA TYR A 325 5.38 13.82 14.36
C TYR A 325 5.08 13.19 12.99
N GLU A 326 5.56 13.81 11.90
CA GLU A 326 5.37 13.28 10.55
C GLU A 326 6.06 11.94 10.35
N ARG A 327 7.28 11.77 10.88
CA ARG A 327 8.00 10.48 10.86
C ARG A 327 7.28 9.39 11.64
N ASP A 328 6.84 9.69 12.86
CA ASP A 328 6.11 8.73 13.70
C ASP A 328 4.79 8.29 13.04
N LEU A 329 4.07 9.25 12.43
CA LEU A 329 2.84 8.97 11.69
C LEU A 329 3.10 8.13 10.44
N ALA A 330 4.14 8.45 9.66
CA ALA A 330 4.53 7.68 8.49
C ALA A 330 4.91 6.25 8.86
N GLN A 331 5.65 6.06 9.97
CA GLN A 331 6.01 4.74 10.47
C GLN A 331 4.78 3.93 10.90
N ALA A 332 3.86 4.52 11.66
CA ALA A 332 2.62 3.87 12.06
C ALA A 332 1.77 3.47 10.84
N THR A 333 1.72 4.33 9.82
CA THR A 333 1.00 4.08 8.56
C THR A 333 1.65 2.93 7.77
N ASN A 334 2.97 2.93 7.61
CA ASN A 334 3.69 1.84 6.94
C ASN A 334 3.48 0.50 7.64
N MET A 335 3.48 0.47 8.98
CA MET A 335 3.22 -0.74 9.76
C MET A 335 1.78 -1.24 9.59
N MET A 336 0.83 -0.32 9.47
CA MET A 336 -0.55 -0.64 9.14
C MET A 336 -0.65 -1.29 7.77
N GLU A 337 -0.04 -0.69 6.75
CA GLU A 337 -0.04 -1.23 5.40
C GLU A 337 0.55 -2.63 5.32
N TYR A 338 1.69 -2.90 5.99
CA TYR A 338 2.25 -4.26 6.08
C TYR A 338 1.26 -5.23 6.72
N THR A 339 0.63 -4.83 7.83
CA THR A 339 -0.34 -5.69 8.53
C THR A 339 -1.55 -5.99 7.63
N VAL A 340 -2.04 -5.02 6.86
CA VAL A 340 -3.12 -5.24 5.89
C VAL A 340 -2.65 -6.20 4.79
N GLN A 341 -1.50 -5.96 4.16
CA GLN A 341 -0.96 -6.84 3.11
C GLN A 341 -0.75 -8.28 3.59
N PHE A 342 -0.30 -8.45 4.83
CA PHE A 342 -0.19 -9.77 5.47
C PHE A 342 -1.55 -10.44 5.62
N LEU A 343 -2.57 -9.74 6.12
CA LEU A 343 -3.93 -10.28 6.23
C LEU A 343 -4.53 -10.63 4.86
N LEU A 344 -4.23 -9.85 3.82
CA LEU A 344 -4.64 -10.13 2.45
C LEU A 344 -4.01 -11.43 1.94
N MET A 345 -2.69 -11.56 2.09
CA MET A 345 -1.94 -12.76 1.71
C MET A 345 -2.44 -14.00 2.46
N GLU A 346 -2.75 -13.89 3.75
CA GLU A 346 -3.35 -14.99 4.51
C GLU A 346 -4.70 -15.41 3.93
N LEU A 347 -5.53 -14.47 3.49
CA LEU A 347 -6.83 -14.82 2.91
C LEU A 347 -6.70 -15.42 1.51
N GLU A 348 -5.89 -14.83 0.63
CA GLU A 348 -5.66 -15.36 -0.73
C GLU A 348 -5.16 -16.81 -0.69
N ASN A 349 -4.33 -17.14 0.31
CA ASN A 349 -3.82 -18.48 0.52
C ASN A 349 -4.72 -19.35 1.43
N VAL A 350 -5.93 -18.89 1.75
CA VAL A 350 -6.95 -19.58 2.58
C VAL A 350 -6.40 -20.00 3.96
N GLY A 351 -5.41 -19.28 4.47
CA GLY A 351 -4.74 -19.50 5.75
C GLY A 351 -3.65 -20.58 5.71
N ASN A 352 -3.13 -20.95 4.54
CA ASN A 352 -1.92 -21.77 4.38
C ASN A 352 -0.62 -20.99 4.61
N ILE A 353 -0.70 -19.67 4.42
CA ILE A 353 0.27 -18.69 4.92
C ILE A 353 -0.37 -17.99 6.13
N ARG A 354 0.34 -17.92 7.26
CA ARG A 354 -0.06 -17.18 8.46
C ARG A 354 1.10 -16.42 9.05
N LEU A 355 0.84 -15.21 9.52
CA LEU A 355 1.81 -14.31 10.12
C LEU A 355 1.35 -13.99 11.53
N GLU A 356 2.01 -14.63 12.50
CA GLU A 356 1.69 -14.53 13.92
C GLU A 356 2.61 -13.52 14.61
N GLU A 357 2.02 -12.49 15.21
CA GLU A 357 2.77 -11.51 15.99
C GLU A 357 3.07 -12.06 17.38
N GLY A 358 4.34 -12.01 17.79
CA GLY A 358 4.80 -12.58 19.05
C GLY A 358 4.56 -11.67 20.23
N CYS A 359 4.15 -12.29 21.35
CA CYS A 359 4.05 -11.63 22.64
C CYS A 359 5.26 -12.00 23.52
N SER A 360 5.57 -11.15 24.51
CA SER A 360 6.62 -11.44 25.50
C SER A 360 6.35 -12.68 26.36
N THR A 361 5.12 -13.19 26.35
CA THR A 361 4.72 -14.45 26.98
C THR A 361 5.13 -15.69 26.18
N ASP A 362 5.47 -15.54 24.91
CA ASP A 362 5.75 -16.66 24.02
C ASP A 362 7.22 -17.10 24.10
N PRO A 363 7.53 -18.41 24.32
CA PRO A 363 8.91 -18.88 24.41
C PRO A 363 9.73 -18.65 23.13
N TRP A 364 9.07 -18.71 21.97
CA TRP A 364 9.72 -18.50 20.67
C TRP A 364 10.06 -17.02 20.44
N PHE A 365 9.28 -16.09 20.99
CA PHE A 365 9.57 -14.65 20.90
C PHE A 365 10.87 -14.33 21.64
N THR A 366 11.00 -14.81 22.87
CA THR A 366 12.24 -14.63 23.67
C THR A 366 13.44 -15.27 22.99
N SER A 367 13.29 -16.49 22.45
CA SER A 367 14.37 -17.16 21.71
C SER A 367 14.84 -16.38 20.48
N CYS A 368 13.93 -15.72 19.75
CA CYS A 368 14.28 -14.89 18.60
C CYS A 368 14.98 -13.58 19.02
N CYS A 369 14.51 -12.97 20.11
CA CYS A 369 15.15 -11.79 20.68
C CYS A 369 16.58 -12.10 21.14
N ASP A 370 16.78 -13.22 21.85
CA ASP A 370 18.09 -13.67 22.30
C ASP A 370 19.00 -14.00 21.11
N LEU A 371 18.47 -14.60 20.04
CA LEU A 371 19.21 -14.82 18.81
C LEU A 371 19.73 -13.51 18.24
N LEU A 372 18.88 -12.49 18.07
CA LEU A 372 19.31 -11.19 17.52
C LEU A 372 20.34 -10.51 18.42
N LEU A 373 20.10 -10.48 19.73
CA LEU A 373 21.01 -9.87 20.71
C LEU A 373 22.37 -10.59 20.74
N SER A 374 22.39 -11.92 20.64
CA SER A 374 23.63 -12.71 20.58
C SER A 374 24.47 -12.45 19.32
N ARG A 375 23.85 -11.93 18.25
CA ARG A 375 24.50 -11.59 16.96
C ARG A 375 24.77 -10.10 16.80
N PHE A 376 24.41 -9.27 17.79
CA PHE A 376 24.75 -7.86 17.84
C PHE A 376 26.08 -7.65 18.59
N SER A 377 26.97 -6.82 18.02
CA SER A 377 28.24 -6.47 18.65
C SER A 377 28.42 -4.95 18.64
N GLN A 378 28.46 -4.34 19.82
CA GLN A 378 28.58 -2.89 19.97
C GLN A 378 29.83 -2.31 19.31
N SER A 379 30.94 -3.06 19.25
CA SER A 379 32.18 -2.61 18.62
C SER A 379 32.03 -2.31 17.14
N ASP A 380 31.13 -3.01 16.45
CA ASP A 380 30.94 -2.89 15.00
C ASP A 380 30.25 -1.58 14.62
N TYR A 381 29.40 -1.09 15.51
CA TYR A 381 28.59 0.10 15.28
C TYR A 381 29.15 1.35 15.96
N ARG A 382 30.36 1.26 16.52
CA ARG A 382 31.03 2.38 17.20
C ARG A 382 31.22 3.59 16.27
N ALA A 383 31.48 3.33 14.98
CA ALA A 383 31.59 4.37 13.96
C ALA A 383 30.29 5.18 13.76
N HIS A 384 29.15 4.61 14.15
CA HIS A 384 27.81 5.20 13.99
C HIS A 384 27.19 5.67 15.31
N GLY A 385 27.91 5.62 16.44
CA GLY A 385 27.43 6.08 17.75
C GLY A 385 26.30 5.25 18.37
N ILE A 386 26.11 4.01 17.90
CA ILE A 386 25.07 3.09 18.40
C ILE A 386 25.56 2.37 19.65
N THR A 387 24.73 2.36 20.69
CA THR A 387 25.01 1.74 22.00
C THR A 387 24.20 0.46 22.23
N GLY A 388 23.05 0.30 21.55
CA GLY A 388 22.20 -0.88 21.72
C GLY A 388 21.12 -1.00 20.65
N ILE A 389 20.28 -2.02 20.80
CA ILE A 389 19.14 -2.29 19.91
C ILE A 389 17.90 -2.54 20.76
N LYS A 390 16.77 -1.97 20.34
CA LYS A 390 15.44 -2.21 20.90
C LYS A 390 14.61 -2.98 19.87
N ILE A 391 14.12 -4.15 20.25
CA ILE A 391 13.24 -4.96 19.41
C ILE A 391 11.81 -4.43 19.57
N ASN A 392 11.19 -4.05 18.46
CA ASN A 392 9.85 -3.46 18.45
C ASN A 392 8.79 -4.52 18.18
N ARG A 393 9.06 -5.44 17.25
CA ARG A 393 8.07 -6.44 16.80
C ARG A 393 8.77 -7.68 16.26
N VAL A 394 8.24 -8.86 16.56
CA VAL A 394 8.67 -10.13 15.96
C VAL A 394 7.44 -10.82 15.37
N ILE A 395 7.53 -11.22 14.12
CA ILE A 395 6.47 -11.93 13.41
C ILE A 395 6.99 -13.31 13.03
N ARG A 396 6.24 -14.35 13.39
CA ARG A 396 6.50 -15.72 12.98
C ARG A 396 5.75 -16.04 11.69
N ILE A 397 6.48 -16.61 10.74
CA ILE A 397 5.99 -16.97 9.42
C ILE A 397 5.64 -18.46 9.42
N TYR A 398 4.38 -18.77 9.13
CA TYR A 398 3.95 -20.13 8.84
C TYR A 398 3.54 -20.20 7.38
N ASN A 399 4.41 -20.72 6.52
CA ASN A 399 4.09 -21.03 5.14
C ASN A 399 4.14 -22.55 4.94
N SER A 400 2.96 -23.16 4.80
CA SER A 400 2.83 -24.62 4.68
C SER A 400 3.44 -25.16 3.38
N ALA A 401 3.30 -24.41 2.29
CA ALA A 401 3.83 -24.80 0.99
C ALA A 401 5.36 -24.78 0.98
N LEU A 402 5.99 -23.70 1.45
CA LEU A 402 7.45 -23.61 1.53
C LEU A 402 8.03 -24.65 2.50
N ARG A 403 7.33 -24.91 3.60
CA ARG A 403 7.75 -25.93 4.56
C ARG A 403 7.72 -27.32 3.96
N LEU A 404 6.65 -27.68 3.23
CA LEU A 404 6.56 -28.97 2.54
C LEU A 404 7.67 -29.12 1.49
N ARG A 405 7.93 -28.08 0.70
CA ARG A 405 9.04 -28.06 -0.28
C ARG A 405 10.39 -28.27 0.39
N PHE A 406 10.64 -27.57 1.50
CA PHE A 406 11.87 -27.71 2.28
C PHE A 406 12.03 -29.13 2.85
N GLU A 407 10.97 -29.69 3.45
CA GLU A 407 10.99 -31.03 4.04
C GLU A 407 11.18 -32.10 2.97
N ASP A 408 10.47 -32.02 1.84
CA ASP A 408 10.59 -32.97 0.72
C ASP A 408 12.00 -32.96 0.11
N LYS A 409 12.55 -31.78 -0.15
CA LYS A 409 13.91 -31.64 -0.68
C LYS A 409 14.96 -32.17 0.30
N LEU A 410 14.80 -31.87 1.59
CA LEU A 410 15.68 -32.39 2.63
C LEU A 410 15.61 -33.93 2.70
N HIS A 411 14.40 -34.51 2.62
CA HIS A 411 14.22 -35.96 2.61
C HIS A 411 14.84 -36.62 1.38
N SER A 412 14.68 -36.02 0.20
CA SER A 412 15.30 -36.50 -1.05
C SER A 412 16.83 -36.52 -0.95
N LEU A 413 17.44 -35.46 -0.41
CA LEU A 413 18.90 -35.41 -0.21
C LEU A 413 19.37 -36.45 0.81
N LEU A 414 18.65 -36.61 1.93
CA LEU A 414 18.99 -37.60 2.95
C LEU A 414 18.83 -39.04 2.46
N ALA A 415 17.86 -39.31 1.56
CA ALA A 415 17.69 -40.62 0.93
C ALA A 415 18.82 -40.94 -0.06
N SER A 416 19.43 -39.92 -0.69
CA SER A 416 20.58 -40.10 -1.57
C SER A 416 21.91 -40.31 -0.83
N GLU A 417 22.03 -39.84 0.44
CA GLU A 417 23.18 -40.06 1.32
C GLU A 417 23.07 -41.42 2.04
N ASP A 418 23.25 -42.50 1.29
CA ASP A 418 23.10 -43.89 1.70
C ASP A 418 24.15 -44.32 2.77
N THR A 419 23.96 -43.95 4.04
CA THR A 419 24.72 -44.48 5.20
C THR A 419 23.91 -44.50 6.50
N GLY A 420 23.10 -45.54 6.70
CA GLY A 420 22.70 -46.07 8.02
C GLY A 420 21.77 -45.22 8.90
N ILE A 421 21.01 -45.90 9.76
CA ILE A 421 19.96 -45.37 10.67
C ILE A 421 20.46 -44.26 11.63
N SER A 422 21.78 -44.02 11.74
CA SER A 422 22.38 -42.95 12.54
C SER A 422 22.43 -41.57 11.85
N SER A 423 22.23 -41.46 10.53
CA SER A 423 22.30 -40.19 9.77
C SER A 423 21.08 -39.28 10.02
N HIS A 424 19.89 -39.87 10.18
CA HIS A 424 18.64 -39.14 10.43
C HIS A 424 18.60 -38.35 11.76
N ARG A 425 19.42 -38.66 12.76
CA ARG A 425 19.52 -37.83 13.99
C ARG A 425 20.54 -36.69 13.88
N ASN A 426 21.49 -36.78 12.93
CA ASN A 426 22.63 -35.86 12.84
C ASN A 426 22.41 -34.65 11.91
N TYR A 427 21.43 -34.69 10.99
CA TYR A 427 21.17 -33.56 10.08
C TYR A 427 20.75 -32.28 10.82
N ARG A 428 20.15 -32.39 12.02
CA ARG A 428 19.77 -31.22 12.84
C ARG A 428 20.97 -30.35 13.22
N ARG A 429 22.19 -30.91 13.26
CA ARG A 429 23.42 -30.14 13.49
C ARG A 429 23.89 -29.35 12.26
N ARG A 430 23.31 -29.63 11.09
CA ARG A 430 23.56 -28.93 9.82
C ARG A 430 22.44 -27.92 9.49
N LEU A 431 21.55 -27.66 10.44
CA LEU A 431 20.54 -26.61 10.34
C LEU A 431 21.02 -25.38 11.12
N GLU A 432 21.03 -24.23 10.47
CA GLU A 432 21.36 -22.94 11.09
C GLU A 432 20.22 -21.94 10.90
N HIS A 433 20.11 -20.98 11.82
CA HIS A 433 19.27 -19.79 11.64
C HIS A 433 20.16 -18.64 11.21
N LEU A 434 19.96 -18.16 9.99
CA LEU A 434 20.76 -17.10 9.37
C LEU A 434 19.87 -15.92 8.98
N PHE A 435 20.46 -14.73 8.90
CA PHE A 435 19.80 -13.49 8.54
C PHE A 435 19.97 -13.22 7.06
N TYR A 436 18.86 -12.95 6.36
CA TYR A 436 18.88 -12.58 4.95
C TYR A 436 19.48 -11.20 4.74
N ILE A 437 20.39 -11.09 3.76
CA ILE A 437 21.02 -9.83 3.37
C ILE A 437 20.23 -9.24 2.20
N ALA A 438 19.47 -8.18 2.46
CA ALA A 438 18.77 -7.44 1.41
C ALA A 438 19.76 -6.53 0.67
N GLU A 439 19.86 -6.69 -0.65
CA GLU A 439 20.76 -5.92 -1.52
C GLU A 439 19.95 -5.13 -2.56
N THR A 440 18.98 -4.32 -2.13
CA THR A 440 17.98 -3.69 -3.00
C THR A 440 18.04 -2.16 -3.10
N GLU A 441 17.83 -1.66 -4.31
CA GLU A 441 17.57 -0.25 -4.59
C GLU A 441 16.14 0.14 -4.15
N LYS A 442 16.09 1.11 -3.23
CA LYS A 442 15.01 1.94 -2.63
C LYS A 442 13.50 1.68 -2.89
N ASN A 443 13.08 1.08 -3.99
CA ASN A 443 11.65 0.95 -4.36
C ASN A 443 11.09 -0.48 -4.29
N SER A 444 11.92 -1.51 -4.09
CA SER A 444 11.48 -2.92 -4.16
C SER A 444 11.59 -3.71 -2.83
N GLU A 445 12.01 -3.11 -1.72
CA GLU A 445 12.16 -3.85 -0.44
C GLU A 445 10.83 -4.45 0.06
N LYS A 446 9.74 -3.69 -0.05
CA LYS A 446 8.39 -4.14 0.32
C LYS A 446 7.91 -5.28 -0.57
N GLU A 447 8.13 -5.16 -1.88
CA GLU A 447 7.74 -6.17 -2.87
C GLU A 447 8.56 -7.45 -2.75
N GLU A 448 9.88 -7.31 -2.54
CA GLU A 448 10.78 -8.44 -2.34
C GLU A 448 10.42 -9.19 -1.04
N LEU A 449 10.10 -8.49 0.04
CA LEU A 449 9.60 -9.11 1.26
C LEU A 449 8.33 -9.93 0.99
N LEU A 450 7.31 -9.33 0.36
CA LEU A 450 6.04 -10.01 0.09
C LEU A 450 6.26 -11.23 -0.83
N CYS A 451 7.10 -11.10 -1.84
CA CYS A 451 7.48 -12.19 -2.74
C CYS A 451 8.17 -13.35 -1.98
N ILE A 452 9.12 -13.04 -1.07
CA ILE A 452 9.79 -14.05 -0.26
C ILE A 452 8.81 -14.79 0.66
N LEU A 453 7.85 -14.08 1.25
CA LEU A 453 6.85 -14.68 2.14
C LEU A 453 5.89 -15.61 1.41
N GLU A 454 5.60 -15.31 0.15
CA GLU A 454 4.66 -16.06 -0.67
C GLU A 454 5.30 -17.22 -1.44
N GLU A 455 6.29 -16.92 -2.28
CA GLU A 455 6.92 -17.88 -3.22
C GLU A 455 8.25 -18.45 -2.69
N GLY A 456 8.81 -17.85 -1.65
CA GLY A 456 10.14 -18.18 -1.12
C GLY A 456 11.25 -17.37 -1.79
N PHE A 457 12.50 -17.76 -1.53
CA PHE A 457 13.65 -17.08 -2.13
C PHE A 457 13.76 -17.36 -3.62
N LYS A 458 14.29 -16.39 -4.38
CA LYS A 458 14.53 -16.49 -5.83
C LYS A 458 15.50 -17.64 -6.16
N THR A 459 15.38 -18.22 -7.34
CA THR A 459 16.30 -19.24 -7.82
C THR A 459 17.68 -18.64 -8.13
N ALA A 460 18.72 -19.47 -8.16
CA ALA A 460 20.07 -19.05 -8.55
C ALA A 460 20.11 -18.37 -9.93
N GLU A 461 19.27 -18.82 -10.87
CA GLU A 461 19.15 -18.26 -12.22
C GLU A 461 18.50 -16.88 -12.21
N GLN A 462 17.45 -16.69 -11.40
CA GLN A 462 16.81 -15.40 -11.21
C GLN A 462 17.75 -14.38 -10.56
N TYR A 463 18.57 -14.79 -9.59
CA TYR A 463 19.59 -13.91 -9.01
C TYR A 463 20.64 -13.49 -10.05
N LYS A 464 21.08 -14.42 -10.92
CA LYS A 464 21.99 -14.10 -12.03
C LYS A 464 21.37 -13.14 -13.04
N ALA A 465 20.09 -13.31 -13.37
CA ALA A 465 19.38 -12.41 -14.28
C ALA A 465 19.33 -10.96 -13.75
N LEU A 466 19.36 -10.79 -12.42
CA LEU A 466 19.44 -9.49 -11.75
C LEU A 466 20.88 -8.97 -11.59
N GLY A 467 21.88 -9.62 -12.18
CA GLY A 467 23.29 -9.26 -12.06
C GLY A 467 23.91 -9.53 -10.69
N ARG A 468 23.25 -10.33 -9.83
CA ARG A 468 23.72 -10.69 -8.49
C ARG A 468 24.46 -12.03 -8.49
N GLU A 469 25.12 -12.35 -7.38
CA GLU A 469 25.72 -13.67 -7.17
C GLU A 469 24.65 -14.78 -7.28
N GLY A 470 24.97 -15.92 -7.91
CA GLY A 470 24.02 -16.99 -8.21
C GLY A 470 23.64 -17.86 -7.00
N ALA A 471 23.36 -17.23 -5.86
CA ALA A 471 23.05 -17.87 -4.58
C ALA A 471 22.36 -16.89 -3.63
N ILE A 472 21.64 -17.42 -2.63
CA ILE A 472 20.96 -16.62 -1.61
C ILE A 472 21.98 -16.11 -0.58
N PRO A 473 22.13 -14.79 -0.40
CA PRO A 473 23.07 -14.22 0.56
C PRO A 473 22.48 -14.22 1.98
N LEU A 474 23.16 -14.87 2.90
CA LEU A 474 22.76 -15.00 4.30
C LEU A 474 23.94 -14.67 5.22
N SER A 475 23.69 -14.30 6.48
CA SER A 475 24.75 -13.98 7.45
C SER A 475 24.38 -14.43 8.87
N ASN A 476 25.38 -14.75 9.68
CA ASN A 476 25.22 -15.00 11.11
C ASN A 476 25.49 -13.76 11.98
N SER A 477 25.69 -12.59 11.37
CA SER A 477 26.08 -11.34 12.02
C SER A 477 25.20 -10.19 11.56
N LEU A 478 24.68 -9.43 12.54
CA LEU A 478 23.78 -8.31 12.29
C LEU A 478 24.46 -7.16 11.54
N SER A 479 25.73 -6.88 11.84
CA SER A 479 26.50 -5.81 11.21
C SER A 479 26.70 -6.07 9.73
N VAL A 480 27.03 -7.31 9.35
CA VAL A 480 27.19 -7.72 7.95
C VAL A 480 25.86 -7.65 7.19
N THR A 481 24.75 -8.03 7.82
CA THR A 481 23.42 -8.00 7.21
C THR A 481 22.93 -6.59 6.91
N GLU A 482 23.13 -5.67 7.85
CA GLU A 482 22.57 -4.30 7.78
C GLU A 482 23.47 -3.30 7.05
N GLN A 483 24.75 -3.65 6.83
CA GLN A 483 25.73 -2.76 6.21
C GLN A 483 25.29 -2.17 4.85
N PRO A 484 24.76 -2.95 3.88
CA PRO A 484 24.34 -2.40 2.59
C PRO A 484 23.26 -1.31 2.74
N ARG A 485 22.25 -1.60 3.59
CA ARG A 485 21.13 -0.69 3.87
C ARG A 485 21.60 0.58 4.55
N MET A 486 22.47 0.47 5.56
CA MET A 486 23.03 1.62 6.28
C MET A 486 23.84 2.54 5.36
N GLU A 487 24.74 1.97 4.54
CA GLU A 487 25.57 2.74 3.60
C GLU A 487 24.72 3.47 2.55
N GLN A 488 23.71 2.79 2.01
CA GLN A 488 22.80 3.39 1.02
C GLN A 488 21.96 4.52 1.63
N THR A 489 21.43 4.31 2.83
CA THR A 489 20.63 5.32 3.55
C THR A 489 21.46 6.57 3.86
N LEU A 490 22.72 6.39 4.27
CA LEU A 490 23.68 7.47 4.47
C LEU A 490 23.99 8.23 3.18
N ARG A 491 24.23 7.53 2.06
CA ARG A 491 24.45 8.16 0.74
C ARG A 491 23.25 8.99 0.31
N LEU A 492 22.02 8.53 0.56
CA LEU A 492 20.82 9.27 0.15
C LEU A 492 20.60 10.51 1.02
N ALA A 493 20.85 10.41 2.33
CA ALA A 493 20.75 11.55 3.24
C ALA A 493 21.73 12.68 2.85
N SER A 494 22.93 12.34 2.38
CA SER A 494 23.92 13.33 1.93
C SER A 494 23.51 14.06 0.64
N HIS A 495 22.64 13.48 -0.19
CA HIS A 495 22.16 14.13 -1.42
C HIS A 495 20.94 15.04 -1.18
N CYS A 496 20.19 14.84 -0.08
CA CYS A 496 18.94 15.56 0.19
C CYS A 496 19.06 16.71 1.19
N ASN A 497 20.25 17.11 1.65
CA ASN A 497 20.43 18.05 2.77
C ASN A 497 19.52 17.70 3.97
N SER A 498 19.33 16.40 4.23
CA SER A 498 18.51 15.92 5.33
C SER A 498 19.27 16.15 6.64
N MET A 499 18.63 16.85 7.59
CA MET A 499 19.19 17.15 8.91
C MET A 499 19.09 15.96 9.90
N ASP A 500 18.63 14.78 9.45
CA ASP A 500 18.53 13.60 10.31
C ASP A 500 19.93 13.02 10.59
N THR A 501 20.34 13.04 11.85
CA THR A 501 21.64 12.53 12.30
C THR A 501 21.72 11.00 12.25
N VAL A 502 20.57 10.29 12.19
CA VAL A 502 20.51 8.81 12.17
C VAL A 502 19.37 8.31 11.26
N PRO A 503 19.47 8.49 9.93
CA PRO A 503 18.39 8.16 9.00
C PRO A 503 18.11 6.63 8.89
N PHE A 504 19.03 5.79 9.36
CA PHE A 504 18.93 4.32 9.37
C PHE A 504 18.43 3.73 10.70
N ARG A 505 17.87 4.56 11.61
CA ARG A 505 17.44 4.22 12.97
C ARG A 505 16.60 2.94 13.07
N HIS A 506 15.70 2.71 12.11
CA HIS A 506 14.86 1.52 12.07
C HIS A 506 15.44 0.47 11.12
N GLY A 507 15.41 -0.80 11.55
CA GLY A 507 15.87 -1.95 10.77
C GLY A 507 14.82 -3.07 10.73
N GLN A 508 14.89 -3.87 9.68
CA GLN A 508 14.03 -5.04 9.46
C GLN A 508 14.88 -6.20 8.95
N ILE A 509 14.72 -7.39 9.54
CA ILE A 509 15.47 -8.59 9.14
C ILE A 509 14.56 -9.80 9.02
N ILE A 510 14.83 -10.63 8.01
CA ILE A 510 14.24 -11.95 7.86
C ILE A 510 15.23 -12.98 8.43
N VAL A 511 14.75 -13.80 9.37
CA VAL A 511 15.48 -14.94 9.91
C VAL A 511 14.99 -16.20 9.19
N SER A 512 15.93 -16.91 8.59
CA SER A 512 15.67 -18.11 7.81
C SER A 512 16.34 -19.33 8.43
N LYS A 513 15.61 -20.43 8.46
CA LYS A 513 16.11 -21.76 8.77
C LYS A 513 16.71 -22.37 7.51
N VAL A 514 17.98 -22.73 7.61
CA VAL A 514 18.80 -23.06 6.44
C VAL A 514 19.46 -24.40 6.66
N PHE A 515 19.38 -25.29 5.67
CA PHE A 515 20.21 -26.49 5.64
C PHE A 515 21.53 -26.18 4.95
N VAL A 516 22.60 -25.99 5.74
CA VAL A 516 23.91 -25.61 5.20
C VAL A 516 24.65 -26.79 4.58
N GLY A 517 24.42 -28.02 5.07
CA GLY A 517 25.08 -29.21 4.55
C GLY A 517 26.59 -29.21 4.84
N HIS A 518 27.41 -29.69 3.88
CA HIS A 518 28.87 -29.73 3.97
C HIS A 518 29.51 -28.49 3.33
N SER A 519 29.44 -27.35 4.02
CA SER A 519 29.78 -26.07 3.42
C SER A 519 31.27 -25.77 3.33
N MET A 520 31.69 -25.13 2.24
CA MET A 520 33.10 -24.82 1.98
C MET A 520 33.43 -23.31 2.12
N PRO A 521 34.61 -22.96 2.66
CA PRO A 521 35.08 -21.58 2.69
C PRO A 521 35.59 -21.14 1.31
N ILE A 522 35.21 -19.93 0.88
CA ILE A 522 35.66 -19.29 -0.37
C ILE A 522 36.36 -17.96 -0.10
N ARG A 523 37.26 -17.53 -1.01
CA ARG A 523 38.00 -16.25 -0.93
C ARG A 523 37.22 -15.09 -1.57
N GLU A 524 37.58 -13.85 -1.24
CA GLU A 524 37.02 -12.67 -1.91
C GLU A 524 37.38 -12.69 -3.41
N GLY A 525 36.37 -12.55 -4.28
CA GLY A 525 36.53 -12.56 -5.75
C GLY A 525 36.33 -13.93 -6.43
N GLU A 526 36.19 -15.03 -5.67
CA GLU A 526 35.86 -16.34 -6.26
C GLU A 526 34.38 -16.40 -6.69
N PRO A 527 34.06 -17.02 -7.84
CA PRO A 527 32.70 -17.08 -8.37
C PRO A 527 31.78 -17.91 -7.47
N VAL A 528 30.67 -17.29 -7.06
CA VAL A 528 29.62 -17.92 -6.26
C VAL A 528 28.56 -18.48 -7.22
N ASP A 529 28.86 -19.65 -7.77
CA ASP A 529 27.96 -20.38 -8.64
C ASP A 529 27.99 -21.89 -8.36
N ARG A 530 26.84 -22.54 -8.52
CA ARG A 530 26.68 -24.00 -8.38
C ARG A 530 27.52 -24.75 -9.42
N SER A 531 27.73 -24.17 -10.60
CA SER A 531 28.60 -24.71 -11.65
C SER A 531 30.05 -24.89 -11.18
N SER A 532 30.52 -23.99 -10.31
CA SER A 532 31.87 -24.02 -9.75
C SER A 532 31.99 -24.96 -8.54
N HIS A 533 30.87 -25.28 -7.88
CA HIS A 533 30.82 -26.09 -6.65
C HIS A 533 29.69 -27.14 -6.69
N PRO A 534 29.76 -28.17 -7.55
CA PRO A 534 28.63 -29.06 -7.82
C PRO A 534 28.28 -30.04 -6.68
N ARG A 535 29.21 -30.28 -5.73
CA ARG A 535 29.05 -31.27 -4.65
C ARG A 535 28.59 -30.67 -3.31
N VAL A 536 28.32 -29.36 -3.26
CA VAL A 536 28.12 -28.63 -2.00
C VAL A 536 26.83 -27.81 -2.05
N CYS A 537 26.06 -27.83 -0.97
CA CYS A 537 24.78 -27.09 -0.87
C CYS A 537 24.98 -25.58 -0.59
N SER A 538 26.07 -25.21 0.10
CA SER A 538 26.37 -23.83 0.44
C SER A 538 27.87 -23.54 0.58
N VAL A 539 28.27 -22.30 0.30
CA VAL A 539 29.64 -21.80 0.53
C VAL A 539 29.62 -20.60 1.47
N TYR A 540 30.74 -20.29 2.12
CA TYR A 540 30.81 -19.14 3.04
C TYR A 540 32.11 -18.35 2.93
N ARG A 541 32.04 -17.04 3.17
CA ARG A 541 33.17 -16.10 3.28
C ARG A 541 33.36 -15.71 4.74
N ASN A 542 34.61 -15.64 5.21
CA ASN A 542 34.93 -15.10 6.54
C ASN A 542 35.25 -13.61 6.41
N VAL A 543 34.51 -12.77 7.13
CA VAL A 543 34.65 -11.30 7.06
C VAL A 543 35.85 -10.80 7.89
N ASP A 544 36.29 -11.57 8.89
CA ASP A 544 37.32 -11.16 9.87
C ASP A 544 38.79 -11.25 9.38
N THR A 545 39.08 -11.34 8.08
CA THR A 545 40.44 -11.65 7.59
C THR A 545 41.40 -10.46 7.44
N LYS A 546 40.96 -9.21 7.67
CA LYS A 546 41.83 -8.01 7.54
C LYS A 546 42.81 -7.75 8.71
N CYS A 547 42.88 -8.60 9.74
CA CYS A 547 43.84 -8.47 10.85
C CYS A 547 44.83 -9.65 10.98
N ARG A 548 45.47 -10.08 9.89
CA ARG A 548 46.68 -10.92 9.96
C ARG A 548 47.72 -10.53 8.91
N THR A 549 48.36 -9.39 9.11
CA THR A 549 49.69 -9.14 8.54
C THR A 549 50.63 -8.69 9.67
N ALA A 550 51.82 -9.31 9.71
CA ALA A 550 52.96 -9.04 10.60
C ALA A 550 52.86 -9.58 12.04
N VAL A 551 53.47 -10.74 12.30
CA VAL A 551 54.83 -10.88 12.86
C VAL A 551 55.05 -12.36 13.17
N ARG A 552 56.07 -12.91 12.52
CA ARG A 552 56.60 -14.25 12.75
C ARG A 552 57.66 -14.13 13.86
N ARG A 553 57.45 -14.71 15.04
CA ARG A 553 58.51 -15.15 15.98
C ARG A 553 57.96 -16.10 17.07
N PRO A 554 58.81 -16.96 17.68
CA PRO A 554 58.44 -18.33 18.03
C PRO A 554 58.03 -18.54 19.50
N ARG A 555 57.38 -19.71 19.69
CA ARG A 555 56.99 -20.43 20.91
C ARG A 555 57.58 -19.94 22.25
N SER A 556 56.68 -19.68 23.20
CA SER A 556 56.85 -20.05 24.61
C SER A 556 55.52 -20.41 25.24
N SER A 557 55.58 -21.23 26.29
CA SER A 557 54.52 -22.05 26.85
C SER A 557 53.75 -21.40 28.01
N LYS A 558 52.49 -21.88 28.15
CA LYS A 558 51.63 -21.97 29.34
C LYS A 558 50.76 -20.75 29.76
N THR A 559 49.46 -21.07 29.75
CA THR A 559 48.36 -20.69 30.66
C THR A 559 48.05 -19.20 30.85
N ASN A 560 46.98 -18.76 30.19
CA ASN A 560 45.86 -18.09 30.88
C ASN A 560 44.62 -18.10 29.99
N THR A 561 43.50 -18.48 30.61
CA THR A 561 42.13 -18.37 30.11
C THR A 561 41.84 -16.96 29.63
N GLY A 562 41.72 -16.78 28.31
CA GLY A 562 41.22 -15.55 27.67
C GLY A 562 39.71 -15.66 27.42
N PRO A 563 38.98 -14.52 27.38
CA PRO A 563 37.53 -14.51 27.28
C PRO A 563 37.07 -15.05 25.91
N GLU A 564 35.95 -15.75 25.96
CA GLU A 564 35.34 -16.53 24.89
C GLU A 564 35.30 -15.79 23.53
N CYS A 565 35.79 -16.47 22.49
CA CYS A 565 35.73 -15.97 21.11
C CYS A 565 34.31 -15.60 20.72
N SER A 566 34.12 -14.37 20.23
CA SER A 566 32.96 -14.04 19.42
C SER A 566 32.83 -15.03 18.25
N PRO A 567 31.61 -15.45 17.88
CA PRO A 567 31.41 -16.34 16.74
C PRO A 567 31.99 -15.68 15.49
N ARG A 568 32.83 -16.41 14.74
CA ARG A 568 33.44 -15.92 13.50
C ARG A 568 32.36 -15.41 12.56
N ARG A 569 32.52 -14.18 12.06
CA ARG A 569 31.53 -13.54 11.18
C ARG A 569 31.60 -14.17 9.80
N ARG A 570 30.48 -14.71 9.35
CA ARG A 570 30.39 -15.43 8.09
C ARG A 570 29.23 -14.93 7.26
N ARG A 571 29.54 -14.72 5.98
CA ARG A 571 28.55 -14.53 4.93
C ARG A 571 28.40 -15.84 4.17
N TRP A 572 27.19 -16.36 4.11
CA TRP A 572 26.82 -17.64 3.53
C TRP A 572 26.11 -17.43 2.19
N PHE A 573 26.30 -18.39 1.29
CA PHE A 573 25.70 -18.43 -0.04
C PHE A 573 25.11 -19.80 -0.27
N VAL A 574 23.79 -19.88 -0.33
CA VAL A 574 23.06 -21.14 -0.53
C VAL A 574 22.55 -21.21 -1.96
N PHE A 575 22.87 -22.28 -2.67
CA PHE A 575 22.59 -22.40 -4.11
C PHE A 575 21.17 -22.84 -4.43
N ASP A 576 20.55 -23.62 -3.54
CA ASP A 576 19.20 -24.18 -3.72
C ASP A 576 18.22 -23.44 -2.80
N HIS A 577 17.23 -22.77 -3.39
CA HIS A 577 16.24 -21.98 -2.65
C HIS A 577 15.31 -22.84 -1.80
N GLU A 578 15.14 -24.11 -2.14
CA GLU A 578 14.31 -25.05 -1.36
C GLU A 578 14.95 -25.44 -0.02
N LEU A 579 16.25 -25.18 0.16
CA LEU A 579 16.98 -25.43 1.41
C LEU A 579 16.98 -24.22 2.35
N VAL A 580 16.18 -23.18 2.05
CA VAL A 580 16.07 -21.96 2.84
C VAL A 580 14.60 -21.68 3.13
N LEU A 581 14.21 -21.78 4.40
CA LEU A 581 12.85 -21.53 4.87
C LEU A 581 12.81 -20.22 5.70
N PRO A 582 12.10 -19.16 5.26
CA PRO A 582 11.89 -17.99 6.10
C PRO A 582 10.95 -18.33 7.27
N GLU A 583 11.39 -18.06 8.51
CA GLU A 583 10.62 -18.40 9.73
C GLU A 583 10.22 -17.18 10.56
N TYR A 584 11.03 -16.11 10.58
CA TYR A 584 10.72 -14.92 11.37
C TYR A 584 11.05 -13.61 10.65
N ILE A 585 10.30 -12.56 10.97
CA ILE A 585 10.61 -11.16 10.63
C ILE A 585 10.81 -10.41 11.95
N ILE A 586 11.92 -9.69 12.08
CA ILE A 586 12.20 -8.90 13.27
C ILE A 586 12.33 -7.42 12.88
N TYR A 587 11.54 -6.58 13.53
CA TYR A 587 11.62 -5.12 13.44
C TYR A 587 12.28 -4.57 14.69
N PHE A 588 13.28 -3.71 14.53
CA PHE A 588 14.04 -3.16 15.64
C PHE A 588 14.48 -1.71 15.37
N GLU A 589 14.93 -1.06 16.44
CA GLU A 589 15.42 0.31 16.47
C GLU A 589 16.82 0.35 17.09
N TYR A 590 17.75 1.09 16.47
CA TYR A 590 19.06 1.36 17.05
C TYR A 590 19.00 2.47 18.10
N ILE A 591 19.64 2.23 19.26
CA ILE A 591 19.78 3.19 20.35
C ILE A 591 21.12 3.93 20.16
N THR A 592 21.10 5.26 20.08
CA THR A 592 22.31 6.09 19.92
C THR A 592 22.60 6.93 21.17
N GLY A 593 23.87 7.07 21.54
CA GLY A 593 24.30 7.67 22.81
C GLY A 593 24.03 9.17 23.04
N ASN A 594 23.61 9.93 22.02
CA ASN A 594 23.45 11.39 22.10
C ASN A 594 22.01 11.92 22.03
N HIS A 595 21.00 11.04 22.05
CA HIS A 595 19.61 11.47 22.20
C HIS A 595 18.87 10.47 23.08
N GLU A 596 18.73 10.81 24.35
CA GLU A 596 17.56 10.37 25.11
C GLU A 596 16.33 10.90 24.38
N GLN A 597 15.66 10.04 23.60
CA GLN A 597 14.25 10.27 23.36
C GLN A 597 13.52 10.13 24.71
N PRO A 598 12.40 10.86 24.91
CA PRO A 598 11.52 10.65 26.06
C PRO A 598 10.91 9.26 25.93
N ALA A 599 11.57 8.27 26.52
CA ALA A 599 10.98 6.98 26.80
C ALA A 599 9.88 7.19 27.85
N LEU A 600 8.71 6.61 27.56
CA LEU A 600 7.58 6.34 28.46
C LEU A 600 7.86 6.59 29.96
N PRO A 601 7.14 7.50 30.64
CA PRO A 601 7.25 7.59 32.09
C PRO A 601 6.61 6.34 32.70
N ARG A 602 7.44 5.38 33.11
CA ARG A 602 7.11 4.58 34.29
C ARG A 602 6.92 5.54 35.45
N ARG A 603 5.86 5.33 36.22
CA ARG A 603 5.52 6.07 37.43
C ARG A 603 6.73 6.14 38.38
N SER A 604 7.47 7.25 38.34
CA SER A 604 8.33 7.70 39.42
C SER A 604 8.63 9.17 39.23
N THR A 605 8.21 9.94 40.21
CA THR A 605 8.61 11.32 40.48
C THR A 605 10.13 11.43 40.58
N ASP A 606 10.80 12.03 39.59
CA ASP A 606 11.79 13.11 39.79
C ASP A 606 12.55 13.48 38.50
N ARG A 607 12.73 14.80 38.34
CA ARG A 607 13.70 15.56 37.50
C ARG A 607 13.61 15.49 35.97
N GLN A 608 12.89 16.47 35.43
CA GLN A 608 13.09 17.05 34.11
C GLN A 608 14.35 17.95 34.11
N GLU A 609 15.33 17.72 33.25
CA GLU A 609 16.35 18.72 32.90
C GLU A 609 16.28 19.04 31.39
N ALA A 610 16.45 20.34 31.08
CA ALA A 610 16.48 21.02 29.78
C ALA A 610 15.14 21.44 29.11
N PRO A 611 14.42 22.41 29.71
CA PRO A 611 14.03 23.65 29.01
C PRO A 611 14.41 24.95 29.77
N SER A 612 15.02 24.83 30.95
CA SER A 612 15.25 25.96 31.87
C SER A 612 16.22 27.01 31.31
N ASN A 613 17.32 26.60 30.68
CA ASN A 613 18.37 27.52 30.24
C ASN A 613 17.93 28.41 29.07
N ASP A 614 17.13 27.89 28.13
CA ASP A 614 16.63 28.68 27.02
C ASP A 614 15.60 29.72 27.45
N ILE A 615 14.74 29.38 28.40
CA ILE A 615 13.77 30.32 28.97
C ILE A 615 14.49 31.41 29.78
N ILE A 616 15.62 31.08 30.42
CA ILE A 616 16.48 32.05 31.10
C ILE A 616 17.11 33.00 30.07
N LEU A 617 17.68 32.48 28.99
CA LEU A 617 18.25 33.29 27.89
C LEU A 617 17.19 34.17 27.22
N ASP A 618 15.96 33.68 27.03
CA ASP A 618 14.85 34.48 26.50
C ASP A 618 14.54 35.67 27.43
N LYS A 619 14.49 35.43 28.75
CA LYS A 619 14.29 36.49 29.74
C LYS A 619 15.45 37.48 29.76
N GLU A 620 16.69 37.02 29.58
CA GLU A 620 17.87 37.90 29.49
C GLU A 620 17.80 38.81 28.27
N VAL A 621 17.44 38.27 27.09
CA VAL A 621 17.27 39.06 25.86
C VAL A 621 16.10 40.05 25.97
N LEU A 622 14.98 39.65 26.56
CA LEU A 622 13.83 40.54 26.81
C LEU A 622 14.20 41.72 27.74
N ASN A 623 15.11 41.50 28.68
CA ASN A 623 15.57 42.49 29.66
C ASN A 623 16.78 43.33 29.17
N MET A 624 17.28 43.12 27.96
CA MET A 624 18.33 43.96 27.39
C MET A 624 17.87 45.42 27.25
N GLU A 625 18.78 46.37 27.51
CA GLU A 625 18.52 47.78 27.29
C GLU A 625 18.38 48.09 25.78
N PRO A 626 17.41 48.92 25.37
CA PRO A 626 16.44 49.63 26.20
C PRO A 626 15.28 48.74 26.67
N VAL A 627 14.93 48.81 27.96
CA VAL A 627 13.78 48.11 28.52
C VAL A 627 12.51 48.92 28.23
N LEU A 628 11.65 48.39 27.37
CA LEU A 628 10.37 49.02 27.01
C LEU A 628 9.46 49.09 28.24
N LYS A 629 8.97 50.29 28.56
CA LYS A 629 7.83 50.45 29.48
C LYS A 629 6.57 50.03 28.73
N ALA A 630 5.73 49.20 29.37
CA ALA A 630 4.45 48.80 28.79
C ALA A 630 3.64 50.04 28.39
N LEU A 631 3.28 50.15 27.11
CA LEU A 631 2.39 51.19 26.62
C LEU A 631 1.05 51.10 27.38
N PRO A 632 0.45 52.23 27.79
CA PRO A 632 -0.86 52.21 28.44
C PRO A 632 -1.89 51.55 27.52
N LYS A 633 -2.57 50.51 28.01
CA LYS A 633 -3.54 49.74 27.23
C LYS A 633 -4.77 50.58 26.90
N LEU A 634 -5.03 50.79 25.61
CA LEU A 634 -6.26 51.40 25.13
C LEU A 634 -7.40 50.37 25.11
N LEU A 635 -8.23 50.37 26.14
CA LEU A 635 -9.36 49.43 26.29
C LEU A 635 -10.53 49.77 25.35
N SER A 636 -10.67 51.03 24.92
CA SER A 636 -11.66 51.50 23.95
C SER A 636 -11.13 52.70 23.16
N LEU A 637 -11.60 52.84 21.92
CA LEU A 637 -11.33 53.98 21.05
C LEU A 637 -12.55 54.90 21.05
N ASP A 638 -12.35 56.18 21.36
CA ASP A 638 -13.35 57.25 21.24
C ASP A 638 -12.87 58.28 20.20
N ASP A 639 -13.78 59.01 19.55
CA ASP A 639 -13.46 60.03 18.52
C ASP A 639 -12.43 61.07 19.00
N LYS A 640 -12.53 61.50 20.26
CA LYS A 640 -11.57 62.46 20.87
C LYS A 640 -10.17 61.86 21.01
N ILE A 641 -10.06 60.56 21.27
CA ILE A 641 -8.79 59.86 21.42
C ILE A 641 -8.17 59.66 20.03
N LEU A 642 -8.95 59.27 19.03
CA LEU A 642 -8.51 59.12 17.64
C LEU A 642 -7.98 60.43 17.05
N LEU A 643 -8.69 61.55 17.25
CA LEU A 643 -8.26 62.88 16.81
C LEU A 643 -6.96 63.32 17.51
N ASN A 644 -6.85 63.06 18.82
CA ASN A 644 -5.65 63.38 19.60
C ASN A 644 -4.43 62.52 19.23
N VAL A 645 -4.63 61.21 19.02
CA VAL A 645 -3.56 60.27 18.68
C VAL A 645 -3.10 60.46 17.23
N ALA A 646 -4.03 60.70 16.30
CA ALA A 646 -3.72 60.90 14.89
C ALA A 646 -3.26 62.33 14.55
N ARG A 647 -3.24 63.25 15.53
CA ARG A 647 -2.95 64.69 15.34
C ARG A 647 -3.74 65.30 14.17
N ALA A 648 -5.01 64.89 14.04
CA ALA A 648 -5.89 65.26 12.94
C ALA A 648 -7.03 66.14 13.45
N ASN A 649 -7.45 67.11 12.64
CA ASN A 649 -8.59 67.97 12.96
C ASN A 649 -9.93 67.36 12.51
N VAL A 650 -9.88 66.42 11.56
CA VAL A 650 -11.04 65.74 10.99
C VAL A 650 -10.69 64.27 10.77
N LEU A 651 -11.57 63.36 11.21
CA LEU A 651 -11.41 61.91 11.11
C LEU A 651 -11.21 61.43 9.65
N SER A 652 -11.77 62.15 8.66
CA SER A 652 -11.60 61.85 7.24
C SER A 652 -10.20 62.08 6.66
N GLN A 653 -9.25 62.65 7.42
CA GLN A 653 -7.86 62.81 6.99
C GLN A 653 -6.97 61.61 7.32
N ILE A 654 -7.44 60.70 8.17
CA ILE A 654 -6.66 59.56 8.64
C ILE A 654 -6.66 58.48 7.56
N THR A 655 -5.48 58.24 6.98
CA THR A 655 -5.26 57.23 5.94
C THR A 655 -4.54 55.98 6.45
N VAL A 656 -3.79 56.11 7.55
CA VAL A 656 -3.06 55.02 8.20
C VAL A 656 -3.40 55.03 9.69
N LEU A 657 -3.84 53.89 10.21
CA LEU A 657 -4.18 53.72 11.61
C LEU A 657 -3.53 52.45 12.15
N ASN A 658 -2.67 52.63 13.15
CA ASN A 658 -2.02 51.53 13.85
C ASN A 658 -2.56 51.43 15.28
N LEU A 659 -3.20 50.31 15.57
CA LEU A 659 -3.80 49.96 16.86
C LEU A 659 -3.18 48.68 17.42
N HIS A 660 -1.94 48.36 17.06
CA HIS A 660 -1.28 47.14 17.54
C HIS A 660 -1.21 47.10 19.08
N GLY A 661 -1.36 45.91 19.68
CA GLY A 661 -1.02 45.68 21.09
C GLY A 661 -1.91 46.37 22.12
N ASN A 662 -3.17 46.69 21.78
CA ASN A 662 -4.07 47.44 22.67
C ASN A 662 -5.12 46.58 23.41
N SER A 663 -5.07 45.25 23.27
CA SER A 663 -6.06 44.33 23.87
C SER A 663 -7.52 44.66 23.49
N LEU A 664 -7.73 45.26 22.32
CA LEU A 664 -9.05 45.67 21.82
C LEU A 664 -9.87 44.45 21.40
N SER A 665 -11.16 44.42 21.72
CA SER A 665 -12.08 43.37 21.26
C SER A 665 -13.13 43.85 20.27
N LYS A 666 -13.33 45.17 20.18
CA LYS A 666 -14.24 45.88 19.28
C LYS A 666 -13.67 47.25 18.93
N ILE A 667 -13.98 47.74 17.73
CA ILE A 667 -13.67 49.12 17.32
C ILE A 667 -14.97 49.78 16.92
N LYS A 668 -15.68 50.33 17.90
CA LYS A 668 -16.87 51.14 17.60
C LYS A 668 -16.44 52.43 16.91
N GLU A 669 -17.32 52.98 16.08
CA GLU A 669 -17.14 54.28 15.39
C GLU A 669 -16.03 54.38 14.32
N ILE A 670 -15.28 53.31 13.97
CA ILE A 670 -14.31 53.34 12.84
C ILE A 670 -14.98 53.52 11.46
N SER A 671 -16.29 53.30 11.38
CA SER A 671 -17.10 53.53 10.19
C SER A 671 -17.05 54.98 9.67
N HIS A 672 -16.68 55.94 10.52
CA HIS A 672 -16.49 57.34 10.13
C HIS A 672 -15.16 57.62 9.41
N LEU A 673 -14.21 56.67 9.45
CA LEU A 673 -12.87 56.77 8.83
C LEU A 673 -12.89 56.27 7.37
N THR A 674 -13.67 56.95 6.53
CA THR A 674 -13.88 56.54 5.12
C THR A 674 -12.66 56.66 4.21
N ALA A 675 -11.63 57.40 4.64
CA ALA A 675 -10.39 57.60 3.89
C ALA A 675 -9.26 56.61 4.26
N LEU A 676 -9.51 55.69 5.21
CA LEU A 676 -8.48 54.78 5.69
C LEU A 676 -8.05 53.79 4.62
N ARG A 677 -6.73 53.66 4.43
CA ARG A 677 -6.08 52.75 3.49
C ARG A 677 -5.29 51.65 4.19
N HIS A 678 -4.65 51.95 5.31
CA HIS A 678 -3.87 50.96 6.06
C HIS A 678 -4.37 50.86 7.50
N LEU A 679 -4.72 49.64 7.91
CA LEU A 679 -5.18 49.34 9.27
C LEU A 679 -4.34 48.20 9.86
N THR A 680 -3.70 48.46 10.99
CA THR A 680 -2.96 47.45 11.76
C THR A 680 -3.65 47.23 13.10
N ILE A 681 -4.20 46.04 13.32
CA ILE A 681 -4.91 45.63 14.54
C ILE A 681 -4.32 44.36 15.16
N CYS A 682 -3.05 44.06 14.89
CA CYS A 682 -2.39 42.88 15.40
C CYS A 682 -2.19 42.89 16.93
N PHE A 683 -2.09 41.71 17.54
CA PHE A 683 -1.97 41.54 19.00
C PHE A 683 -3.11 42.19 19.80
N ASN A 684 -4.34 41.88 19.40
CA ASN A 684 -5.57 42.30 20.07
C ASN A 684 -6.46 41.07 20.38
N GLU A 685 -7.70 41.29 20.80
CA GLU A 685 -8.64 40.27 21.29
C GLU A 685 -9.86 40.11 20.37
N PHE A 686 -9.71 40.40 19.07
CA PHE A 686 -10.81 40.35 18.11
C PHE A 686 -11.26 38.91 17.84
N ARG A 687 -12.58 38.66 17.96
CA ARG A 687 -13.21 37.36 17.60
C ARG A 687 -13.91 37.37 16.25
N ARG A 688 -14.34 38.55 15.80
CA ARG A 688 -15.03 38.82 14.52
C ARG A 688 -14.62 40.22 14.04
N LEU A 689 -14.74 40.47 12.74
CA LEU A 689 -14.35 41.73 12.08
C LEU A 689 -15.56 42.50 11.53
N ASP A 690 -16.71 42.46 12.22
CA ASP A 690 -17.93 43.11 11.74
C ASP A 690 -17.79 44.65 11.68
N ASP A 691 -16.94 45.22 12.55
CA ASP A 691 -16.75 46.65 12.73
C ASP A 691 -16.07 47.35 11.52
N ILE A 692 -15.36 46.59 10.66
CA ILE A 692 -14.64 47.13 9.49
C ILE A 692 -15.40 46.96 8.16
N SER A 693 -16.64 46.49 8.22
CA SER A 693 -17.50 46.18 7.05
C SER A 693 -17.92 47.39 6.19
N HIS A 694 -17.60 48.62 6.64
CA HIS A 694 -18.00 49.87 5.97
C HIS A 694 -16.81 50.67 5.41
N MET A 695 -15.65 50.04 5.19
CA MET A 695 -14.40 50.71 4.78
C MET A 695 -13.94 50.34 3.35
N PRO A 696 -14.55 50.91 2.29
CA PRO A 696 -14.32 50.46 0.91
C PRO A 696 -12.92 50.75 0.36
N ASN A 697 -12.19 51.71 0.95
CA ASN A 697 -10.88 52.19 0.48
C ASN A 697 -9.69 51.50 1.15
N LEU A 698 -9.92 50.50 2.02
CA LEU A 698 -8.86 49.82 2.74
C LEU A 698 -8.03 48.97 1.78
N GLU A 699 -6.71 49.20 1.76
CA GLU A 699 -5.72 48.51 0.91
C GLU A 699 -4.90 47.47 1.69
N PHE A 700 -4.57 47.74 2.97
CA PHE A 700 -3.78 46.86 3.83
C PHE A 700 -4.50 46.63 5.17
N LEU A 701 -4.61 45.37 5.57
CA LEU A 701 -5.15 44.97 6.88
C LEU A 701 -4.25 43.93 7.54
N ASP A 702 -3.65 44.28 8.67
CA ASP A 702 -2.97 43.32 9.55
C ASP A 702 -3.86 42.99 10.75
N ALA A 703 -4.46 41.80 10.73
CA ALA A 703 -5.28 41.24 11.80
C ALA A 703 -4.64 40.02 12.46
N SER A 704 -3.31 39.93 12.41
CA SER A 704 -2.54 38.84 13.01
C SER A 704 -2.61 38.79 14.54
N TYR A 705 -2.37 37.62 15.13
CA TYR A 705 -2.35 37.42 16.59
C TYR A 705 -3.63 37.91 17.28
N ASN A 706 -4.77 37.40 16.82
CA ASN A 706 -6.10 37.68 17.36
C ASN A 706 -6.84 36.35 17.66
N HIS A 707 -8.14 36.41 17.91
CA HIS A 707 -8.99 35.25 18.22
C HIS A 707 -10.10 35.05 17.19
N LEU A 708 -9.83 35.38 15.92
CA LEU A 708 -10.82 35.32 14.85
C LEU A 708 -11.23 33.87 14.57
N VAL A 709 -12.54 33.61 14.62
CA VAL A 709 -13.12 32.28 14.34
C VAL A 709 -13.74 32.20 12.94
N THR A 710 -14.08 33.34 12.35
CA THR A 710 -14.72 33.45 11.04
C THR A 710 -14.37 34.78 10.38
N LEU A 711 -14.33 34.79 9.04
CA LEU A 711 -14.14 36.00 8.24
C LEU A 711 -15.45 36.66 7.77
N GLU A 712 -16.64 36.17 8.12
CA GLU A 712 -17.94 36.70 7.64
C GLU A 712 -18.18 38.21 7.83
N GLY A 713 -17.45 38.83 8.77
CA GLY A 713 -17.48 40.27 9.04
C GLY A 713 -16.76 41.13 7.98
N LEU A 714 -15.89 40.55 7.16
CA LEU A 714 -15.20 41.22 6.05
C LEU A 714 -16.18 41.44 4.88
N ARG A 715 -16.98 42.49 4.94
CA ARG A 715 -17.93 42.86 3.88
C ARG A 715 -17.50 44.18 3.24
N GLY A 716 -17.64 44.30 1.92
CA GLY A 716 -17.47 45.57 1.21
C GLY A 716 -16.03 46.08 1.04
N LEU A 717 -15.01 45.25 1.25
CA LEU A 717 -13.59 45.61 1.16
C LEU A 717 -13.01 45.41 -0.25
N GLY A 718 -13.57 46.11 -1.23
CA GLY A 718 -13.26 45.92 -2.66
C GLY A 718 -11.83 46.22 -3.08
N GLN A 719 -11.12 47.10 -2.35
CA GLN A 719 -9.78 47.59 -2.67
C GLN A 719 -8.64 46.92 -1.86
N LEU A 720 -8.97 45.93 -1.03
CA LEU A 720 -7.99 45.29 -0.16
C LEU A 720 -6.99 44.48 -0.99
N LYS A 721 -5.70 44.82 -0.88
CA LYS A 721 -4.58 44.19 -1.59
C LYS A 721 -3.79 43.25 -0.70
N GLU A 722 -3.62 43.58 0.57
CA GLU A 722 -2.84 42.79 1.51
C GLU A 722 -3.63 42.51 2.80
N LEU A 723 -3.64 41.23 3.20
CA LEU A 723 -4.33 40.76 4.41
C LEU A 723 -3.46 39.78 5.20
N ASP A 724 -3.16 40.10 6.44
CA ASP A 724 -2.46 39.21 7.37
C ASP A 724 -3.44 38.68 8.44
N LEU A 725 -3.61 37.36 8.48
CA LEU A 725 -4.48 36.63 9.40
C LEU A 725 -3.73 35.60 10.24
N ARG A 726 -2.39 35.65 10.31
CA ARG A 726 -1.62 34.65 11.05
C ARG A 726 -2.01 34.60 12.54
N TRP A 727 -1.88 33.44 13.16
CA TRP A 727 -2.16 33.26 14.61
C TRP A 727 -3.59 33.64 15.02
N ASN A 728 -4.57 33.13 14.30
CA ASN A 728 -6.00 33.25 14.62
C ASN A 728 -6.61 31.86 14.93
N LYS A 729 -7.94 31.77 15.01
CA LYS A 729 -8.70 30.54 15.33
C LYS A 729 -9.60 30.09 14.17
N LEU A 730 -9.18 30.36 12.93
CA LEU A 730 -9.91 29.96 11.73
C LEU A 730 -9.80 28.44 11.52
N THR A 731 -10.94 27.79 11.27
CA THR A 731 -11.03 26.33 11.14
C THR A 731 -11.46 25.88 9.75
N LYS A 732 -12.22 26.70 9.02
CA LYS A 732 -12.92 26.30 7.79
C LYS A 732 -12.43 27.08 6.58
N ALA A 733 -11.33 26.60 5.99
CA ALA A 733 -10.70 27.24 4.83
C ALA A 733 -11.70 27.60 3.72
N ARG A 734 -12.51 26.65 3.24
CA ARG A 734 -13.43 26.87 2.11
C ARG A 734 -14.50 27.94 2.35
N GLU A 735 -15.08 27.99 3.56
CA GLU A 735 -16.09 29.00 3.91
C GLU A 735 -15.43 30.39 3.97
N ASP A 736 -14.30 30.49 4.66
CA ASP A 736 -13.54 31.74 4.78
C ASP A 736 -13.00 32.22 3.42
N THR A 737 -12.52 31.31 2.55
CA THR A 737 -12.13 31.64 1.17
C THR A 737 -13.31 32.15 0.35
N ALA A 738 -14.50 31.57 0.52
CA ALA A 738 -15.69 32.00 -0.21
C ALA A 738 -16.11 33.42 0.18
N VAL A 739 -15.94 33.78 1.45
CA VAL A 739 -16.14 35.15 1.95
C VAL A 739 -15.12 36.10 1.32
N LEU A 740 -13.83 35.76 1.36
CA LEU A 740 -12.77 36.55 0.72
C LEU A 740 -13.02 36.74 -0.77
N ARG A 741 -13.36 35.68 -1.50
CA ARG A 741 -13.64 35.75 -2.94
C ARG A 741 -14.80 36.72 -3.26
N LYS A 742 -15.80 36.79 -2.38
CA LYS A 742 -16.97 37.65 -2.57
C LYS A 742 -16.70 39.10 -2.21
N HIS A 743 -15.88 39.35 -1.20
CA HIS A 743 -15.77 40.67 -0.57
C HIS A 743 -14.40 41.35 -0.73
N THR A 744 -13.35 40.63 -1.12
CA THR A 744 -11.99 41.13 -1.36
C THR A 744 -11.45 40.64 -2.71
N PRO A 745 -12.05 41.06 -3.84
CA PRO A 745 -11.64 40.58 -5.17
C PRO A 745 -10.25 41.06 -5.60
N ALA A 746 -9.77 42.19 -5.07
CA ALA A 746 -8.48 42.80 -5.42
C ALA A 746 -7.28 42.27 -4.59
N LEU A 747 -7.47 41.21 -3.81
CA LEU A 747 -6.47 40.71 -2.86
C LEU A 747 -5.27 40.07 -3.60
N LEU A 748 -4.07 40.58 -3.34
CA LEU A 748 -2.81 40.15 -3.96
C LEU A 748 -1.93 39.34 -3.01
N LYS A 749 -1.91 39.70 -1.72
CA LYS A 749 -1.10 39.05 -0.68
C LYS A 749 -1.97 38.62 0.49
N LEU A 750 -1.87 37.35 0.88
CA LEU A 750 -2.60 36.79 2.01
C LEU A 750 -1.68 35.94 2.89
N ASP A 751 -1.71 36.14 4.20
CA ASP A 751 -1.04 35.25 5.17
C ASP A 751 -2.08 34.61 6.10
N THR A 752 -2.09 33.28 6.15
CA THR A 752 -3.03 32.46 6.90
C THR A 752 -2.35 31.50 7.89
N ARG A 753 -1.03 31.61 8.06
CA ARG A 753 -0.24 30.67 8.86
C ARG A 753 -0.68 30.63 10.31
N TYR A 754 -0.41 29.51 10.99
CA TYR A 754 -0.72 29.34 12.42
C TYR A 754 -2.22 29.51 12.76
N ASN A 755 -3.10 29.02 11.89
CA ASN A 755 -4.53 28.85 12.13
C ASN A 755 -4.91 27.37 12.23
N PRO A 756 -5.88 26.98 13.09
CA PRO A 756 -6.30 25.59 13.31
C PRO A 756 -7.23 25.07 12.21
N TRP A 757 -6.77 25.07 10.95
CA TRP A 757 -7.54 24.59 9.81
C TRP A 757 -7.89 23.09 9.91
N ASN A 758 -9.11 22.70 9.53
CA ASN A 758 -9.57 21.29 9.55
C ASN A 758 -8.75 20.38 8.61
N ARG A 759 -8.21 20.94 7.50
CA ARG A 759 -7.37 20.22 6.52
C ARG A 759 -6.18 21.10 6.08
N PRO A 760 -5.14 21.27 6.92
CA PRO A 760 -4.07 22.24 6.70
C PRO A 760 -3.35 22.06 5.36
N GLN A 761 -3.17 20.82 4.91
CA GLN A 761 -2.54 20.47 3.62
C GLN A 761 -3.35 20.93 2.41
N ALA A 762 -4.68 21.03 2.54
CA ALA A 762 -5.56 21.43 1.45
C ALA A 762 -5.82 22.94 1.40
N VAL A 763 -5.45 23.69 2.45
CA VAL A 763 -5.77 25.13 2.59
C VAL A 763 -5.17 25.93 1.45
N ARG A 764 -3.86 25.76 1.20
CA ARG A 764 -3.13 26.49 0.17
C ARG A 764 -3.79 26.35 -1.20
N LEU A 765 -3.97 25.12 -1.67
CA LEU A 765 -4.63 24.82 -2.94
C LEU A 765 -6.09 25.30 -2.98
N THR A 766 -6.83 25.20 -1.87
CA THR A 766 -8.23 25.67 -1.81
C THR A 766 -8.31 27.18 -1.95
N MET A 767 -7.42 27.91 -1.28
CA MET A 767 -7.32 29.37 -1.34
C MET A 767 -6.94 29.83 -2.76
N LEU A 768 -5.88 29.25 -3.34
CA LEU A 768 -5.42 29.59 -4.70
C LEU A 768 -6.46 29.28 -5.77
N GLY A 769 -7.19 28.16 -5.66
CA GLY A 769 -8.20 27.78 -6.65
C GLY A 769 -9.44 28.67 -6.65
N HIS A 770 -9.71 29.40 -5.58
CA HIS A 770 -10.88 30.29 -5.45
C HIS A 770 -10.51 31.78 -5.52
N LEU A 771 -9.28 32.15 -5.13
CA LEU A 771 -8.73 33.51 -5.15
C LEU A 771 -7.66 33.61 -6.24
N THR A 772 -8.10 33.71 -7.48
CA THR A 772 -7.22 33.70 -8.66
C THR A 772 -6.38 34.98 -8.81
N THR A 773 -6.59 35.99 -7.97
CA THR A 773 -5.86 37.26 -7.96
C THR A 773 -4.64 37.26 -7.05
N LEU A 774 -4.45 36.22 -6.24
CA LEU A 774 -3.32 36.11 -5.31
C LEU A 774 -1.99 35.91 -6.05
N THR A 775 -1.02 36.73 -5.70
CA THR A 775 0.38 36.63 -6.15
C THR A 775 1.27 36.01 -5.07
N HIS A 776 0.91 36.22 -3.80
CA HIS A 776 1.66 35.74 -2.64
C HIS A 776 0.70 35.15 -1.61
N LEU A 777 0.97 33.92 -1.17
CA LEU A 777 0.23 33.24 -0.11
C LEU A 777 1.21 32.70 0.92
N ASP A 778 1.01 33.05 2.19
CA ASP A 778 1.86 32.65 3.33
C ASP A 778 3.35 33.02 3.15
N ASP A 779 3.61 34.20 2.56
CA ASP A 779 4.92 34.71 2.12
C ASP A 779 5.63 33.89 1.02
N VAL A 780 4.92 32.98 0.35
CA VAL A 780 5.42 32.22 -0.79
C VAL A 780 4.78 32.73 -2.08
N VAL A 781 5.60 33.00 -3.10
CA VAL A 781 5.13 33.39 -4.44
C VAL A 781 4.35 32.24 -5.06
N VAL A 782 3.19 32.55 -5.63
CA VAL A 782 2.36 31.58 -6.33
C VAL A 782 2.92 31.37 -7.73
N ALA A 783 3.37 30.15 -8.05
CA ALA A 783 3.82 29.82 -9.40
C ALA A 783 2.63 29.71 -10.36
N GLU A 784 2.84 30.03 -11.65
CA GLU A 784 1.77 29.92 -12.67
C GLU A 784 1.23 28.48 -12.80
N GLU A 785 2.11 27.48 -12.72
CA GLU A 785 1.74 26.06 -12.71
C GLU A 785 0.89 25.70 -11.47
N GLU A 786 1.29 26.16 -10.29
CA GLU A 786 0.55 25.93 -9.03
C GLU A 786 -0.85 26.57 -9.07
N ALA A 787 -0.96 27.78 -9.64
CA ALA A 787 -2.24 28.46 -9.81
C ALA A 787 -3.15 27.72 -10.81
N ALA A 788 -2.59 27.26 -11.94
CA ALA A 788 -3.33 26.48 -12.94
C ALA A 788 -3.86 25.17 -12.33
N ASP A 789 -3.01 24.44 -11.61
CA ASP A 789 -3.38 23.20 -10.91
C ASP A 789 -4.48 23.44 -9.87
N ALA A 790 -4.38 24.52 -9.10
CA ALA A 790 -5.38 24.90 -8.10
C ALA A 790 -6.73 25.26 -8.74
N VAL A 791 -6.73 25.95 -9.89
CA VAL A 791 -7.95 26.29 -10.64
C VAL A 791 -8.58 25.05 -11.27
N HIS A 792 -7.79 24.16 -11.87
CA HIS A 792 -8.25 22.87 -12.38
C HIS A 792 -8.86 22.02 -11.26
N MET A 793 -8.23 21.98 -10.09
CA MET A 793 -8.73 21.28 -8.91
C MET A 793 -10.04 21.88 -8.38
N ALA A 794 -10.18 23.22 -8.39
CA ALA A 794 -11.43 23.89 -8.04
C ALA A 794 -12.55 23.62 -9.06
N ALA A 795 -12.23 23.45 -10.34
CA ALA A 795 -13.18 23.05 -11.38
C ALA A 795 -13.60 21.56 -11.25
N GLY A 796 -12.69 20.68 -10.83
CA GLY A 796 -12.93 19.26 -10.58
C GLY A 796 -13.90 18.95 -9.42
N SER A 797 -14.23 19.94 -8.58
CA SER A 797 -15.19 19.76 -7.48
C SER A 797 -16.65 19.54 -7.94
N LYS A 798 -16.92 19.63 -9.26
CA LYS A 798 -18.22 19.40 -9.88
C LYS A 798 -18.15 18.18 -10.79
N ILE A 799 -19.14 17.30 -10.67
CA ILE A 799 -19.27 16.11 -11.53
C ILE A 799 -19.61 16.57 -12.96
N ASN A 800 -18.64 16.46 -13.87
CA ASN A 800 -18.76 16.75 -15.30
C ASN A 800 -18.57 15.47 -16.14
N GLU A 801 -18.84 15.56 -17.45
CA GLU A 801 -18.75 14.40 -18.36
C GLU A 801 -17.32 13.82 -18.42
N ALA A 802 -16.30 14.68 -18.43
CA ALA A 802 -14.90 14.25 -18.42
C ALA A 802 -14.53 13.44 -17.16
N CYS A 803 -15.05 13.85 -15.99
CA CYS A 803 -14.86 13.17 -14.71
C CYS A 803 -15.56 11.81 -14.71
N LEU A 804 -16.78 11.73 -15.24
CA LEU A 804 -17.47 10.44 -15.41
C LEU A 804 -16.71 9.52 -16.36
N LEU A 805 -16.18 10.02 -17.48
CA LEU A 805 -15.42 9.20 -18.44
C LEU A 805 -14.08 8.71 -17.87
N ALA A 806 -13.37 9.54 -17.10
CA ALA A 806 -12.09 9.18 -16.49
C ALA A 806 -12.24 8.14 -15.36
N HIS A 807 -13.38 8.13 -14.68
CA HIS A 807 -13.57 7.39 -13.43
C HIS A 807 -14.72 6.37 -13.43
N SER A 808 -15.24 6.01 -14.61
CA SER A 808 -16.33 5.02 -14.77
C SER A 808 -15.91 3.75 -15.49
N ARG A 809 -16.66 2.68 -15.24
CA ARG A 809 -16.51 1.38 -15.90
C ARG A 809 -17.86 0.83 -16.35
N THR A 810 -17.84 -0.06 -17.33
CA THR A 810 -19.03 -0.68 -17.94
C THR A 810 -19.10 -2.20 -17.75
N ASN A 811 -18.10 -2.82 -17.11
CA ASN A 811 -18.07 -4.26 -16.90
C ASN A 811 -19.11 -4.70 -15.85
N SER A 812 -19.78 -5.82 -16.12
CA SER A 812 -20.82 -6.39 -15.25
C SER A 812 -20.28 -7.29 -14.14
N ASP A 813 -19.01 -7.69 -14.21
CA ASP A 813 -18.45 -8.74 -13.35
C ASP A 813 -17.70 -8.15 -12.15
N ARG A 814 -18.19 -8.47 -10.96
CA ARG A 814 -17.43 -8.27 -9.72
C ARG A 814 -16.30 -9.32 -9.66
N PRO A 815 -15.01 -8.93 -9.62
CA PRO A 815 -13.94 -9.91 -9.50
C PRO A 815 -14.06 -10.64 -8.17
N ARG A 816 -14.26 -11.97 -8.24
CA ARG A 816 -14.36 -12.84 -7.05
C ARG A 816 -13.06 -12.91 -6.26
N SER A 817 -11.93 -12.68 -6.91
CA SER A 817 -10.57 -12.77 -6.36
C SER A 817 -10.12 -11.57 -5.52
N LEU A 818 -10.85 -10.45 -5.55
CA LEU A 818 -10.41 -9.19 -4.90
C LEU A 818 -11.32 -8.76 -3.72
N SER A 819 -12.12 -9.68 -3.18
CA SER A 819 -13.22 -9.46 -2.22
C SER A 819 -12.87 -8.86 -0.84
N LEU A 820 -11.60 -8.49 -0.64
CA LEU A 820 -11.04 -7.90 0.58
C LEU A 820 -10.87 -6.38 0.51
N LEU A 821 -10.75 -5.85 -0.70
CA LEU A 821 -10.48 -4.44 -0.92
C LEU A 821 -11.80 -3.67 -0.83
N SER A 822 -11.75 -2.44 -0.29
CA SER A 822 -12.93 -1.57 -0.30
C SER A 822 -13.39 -1.36 -1.75
N THR A 823 -14.68 -1.12 -1.95
CA THR A 823 -15.25 -0.89 -3.30
C THR A 823 -14.43 0.18 -4.05
N ALA A 824 -13.91 1.19 -3.35
CA ALA A 824 -12.95 2.18 -3.86
C ALA A 824 -11.63 1.60 -4.41
N GLN A 825 -10.97 0.74 -3.64
CA GLN A 825 -9.69 0.12 -3.98
C GLN A 825 -9.84 -0.84 -5.17
N LEU A 826 -10.95 -1.59 -5.20
CA LEU A 826 -11.32 -2.44 -6.34
C LEU A 826 -11.48 -1.65 -7.63
N LEU A 827 -12.13 -0.50 -7.54
CA LEU A 827 -12.37 0.36 -8.69
C LEU A 827 -11.11 1.09 -9.15
N GLY A 828 -10.14 1.35 -8.27
CA GLY A 828 -8.86 1.98 -8.60
C GLY A 828 -7.78 1.04 -9.16
N LEU A 829 -7.81 -0.26 -8.82
CA LEU A 829 -6.77 -1.23 -9.20
C LEU A 829 -7.02 -1.94 -10.55
N LEU A 830 -8.21 -1.79 -11.13
CA LEU A 830 -8.59 -2.46 -12.37
C LEU A 830 -8.53 -1.47 -13.54
N ASN A 831 -7.88 -1.88 -14.64
CA ASN A 831 -7.55 -1.13 -15.87
C ASN A 831 -8.53 0.01 -16.26
N PRO A 832 -8.00 1.11 -16.85
CA PRO A 832 -8.71 2.36 -17.09
C PRO A 832 -9.95 2.20 -17.96
N SER A 833 -10.77 3.26 -17.93
CA SER A 833 -12.07 3.31 -18.58
C SER A 833 -12.00 2.90 -20.06
N PRO A 834 -13.00 2.14 -20.57
CA PRO A 834 -12.98 1.56 -21.92
C PRO A 834 -13.05 2.61 -23.05
N TRP A 835 -13.08 3.89 -22.71
CA TRP A 835 -13.18 5.00 -23.64
C TRP A 835 -11.77 5.39 -24.11
N GLY A 836 -11.24 4.66 -25.09
CA GLY A 836 -10.01 5.05 -25.80
C GLY A 836 -10.15 6.45 -26.41
N LEU A 837 -9.04 7.20 -26.49
CA LEU A 837 -8.92 8.63 -26.87
C LEU A 837 -9.40 9.01 -28.30
N SER A 838 -10.31 8.28 -28.95
CA SER A 838 -10.60 8.48 -30.38
C SER A 838 -11.97 7.98 -30.88
N GLN A 839 -12.99 7.78 -30.03
CA GLN A 839 -14.33 7.37 -30.50
C GLN A 839 -15.41 8.37 -30.10
N GLU A 840 -16.25 8.77 -31.07
CA GLU A 840 -17.46 9.55 -30.83
C GLU A 840 -18.32 8.81 -29.79
N LEU A 841 -18.66 9.52 -28.70
CA LEU A 841 -19.46 8.97 -27.61
C LEU A 841 -20.86 8.63 -28.12
N GLU A 842 -21.25 7.36 -28.01
CA GLU A 842 -22.62 6.95 -28.33
C GLU A 842 -23.65 7.68 -27.48
N PRO A 843 -24.86 7.97 -28.00
CA PRO A 843 -25.84 8.87 -27.38
C PRO A 843 -26.37 8.45 -25.99
N ASP A 844 -26.12 7.22 -25.52
CA ASP A 844 -26.53 6.69 -24.20
C ASP A 844 -25.37 6.08 -23.37
N TRP A 845 -24.14 6.53 -23.60
CA TRP A 845 -22.95 6.00 -22.94
C TRP A 845 -23.05 5.99 -21.40
N THR A 846 -23.72 6.99 -20.80
CA THR A 846 -23.91 7.08 -19.34
C THR A 846 -24.72 5.93 -18.75
N ALA A 847 -25.63 5.34 -19.53
CA ALA A 847 -26.44 4.20 -19.07
C ALA A 847 -25.64 2.89 -19.06
N LYS A 848 -24.50 2.82 -19.76
CA LYS A 848 -23.61 1.64 -19.76
C LYS A 848 -22.73 1.59 -18.50
N ILE A 849 -22.66 2.68 -17.72
CA ILE A 849 -21.83 2.75 -16.52
C ILE A 849 -22.41 1.85 -15.43
N THR A 850 -21.60 0.87 -15.00
CA THR A 850 -21.90 -0.07 -13.92
C THR A 850 -21.15 0.28 -12.64
N ALA A 851 -20.02 0.96 -12.76
CA ALA A 851 -19.15 1.28 -11.64
C ALA A 851 -18.58 2.71 -11.72
N LEU A 852 -18.52 3.41 -10.59
CA LEU A 852 -18.05 4.80 -10.51
C LEU A 852 -17.18 5.04 -9.26
N ASN A 853 -15.98 5.58 -9.44
CA ASN A 853 -15.07 5.93 -8.35
C ASN A 853 -14.67 7.41 -8.40
N LEU A 854 -15.32 8.23 -7.58
CA LEU A 854 -15.01 9.66 -7.46
C LEU A 854 -14.43 9.99 -6.08
N ASP A 855 -13.54 9.13 -5.58
CA ASP A 855 -12.83 9.36 -4.34
C ASP A 855 -11.85 10.53 -4.46
N SER A 856 -11.71 11.31 -3.39
CA SER A 856 -10.78 12.44 -3.28
C SER A 856 -10.94 13.55 -4.35
N GLN A 857 -12.12 13.66 -4.96
CA GLN A 857 -12.43 14.68 -5.98
C GLN A 857 -12.95 16.00 -5.39
N ARG A 858 -12.95 16.14 -4.06
CA ARG A 858 -13.45 17.31 -3.31
C ARG A 858 -14.88 17.73 -3.68
N ILE A 859 -15.72 16.76 -4.03
CA ILE A 859 -17.12 16.95 -4.44
C ILE A 859 -17.95 17.36 -3.23
N SER A 860 -18.81 18.37 -3.39
CA SER A 860 -19.74 18.81 -2.32
C SER A 860 -21.20 18.42 -2.56
N LYS A 861 -21.57 18.14 -3.82
CA LYS A 861 -22.94 17.78 -4.21
C LYS A 861 -22.93 16.70 -5.28
N LEU A 862 -23.77 15.70 -5.10
CA LEU A 862 -23.95 14.57 -6.01
C LEU A 862 -25.00 14.92 -7.09
N ILE A 863 -24.67 15.87 -7.97
CA ILE A 863 -25.53 16.26 -9.11
C ILE A 863 -25.13 15.52 -10.39
N ASN A 864 -26.03 15.45 -11.36
CA ASN A 864 -25.82 14.81 -12.68
C ASN A 864 -25.66 13.27 -12.68
N LEU A 865 -25.97 12.58 -11.59
CA LEU A 865 -25.91 11.11 -11.51
C LEU A 865 -27.22 10.40 -11.92
N ASN A 866 -28.30 11.16 -12.15
CA ASN A 866 -29.63 10.61 -12.48
C ASN A 866 -29.65 9.75 -13.76
N LYS A 867 -28.67 9.91 -14.66
CA LYS A 867 -28.57 9.15 -15.91
C LYS A 867 -27.93 7.77 -15.75
N LEU A 868 -27.33 7.47 -14.59
CA LEU A 868 -26.55 6.24 -14.32
C LEU A 868 -27.44 5.07 -13.86
N VAL A 869 -28.42 4.69 -14.68
CA VAL A 869 -29.47 3.72 -14.30
C VAL A 869 -28.97 2.29 -14.03
N ASN A 870 -27.79 1.93 -14.57
CA ASN A 870 -27.18 0.60 -14.37
C ASN A 870 -26.04 0.59 -13.34
N LEU A 871 -25.86 1.68 -12.60
CA LEU A 871 -24.83 1.78 -11.57
C LEU A 871 -25.08 0.75 -10.46
N ARG A 872 -24.08 -0.11 -10.22
CA ARG A 872 -24.08 -1.16 -9.18
C ARG A 872 -23.11 -0.84 -8.05
N TRP A 873 -21.98 -0.21 -8.36
CA TRP A 873 -20.94 0.09 -7.37
C TRP A 873 -20.50 1.55 -7.46
N ALA A 874 -20.55 2.25 -6.33
CA ALA A 874 -20.18 3.65 -6.29
C ALA A 874 -19.33 3.98 -5.05
N SER A 875 -18.27 4.77 -5.27
CA SER A 875 -17.42 5.29 -4.21
C SER A 875 -17.26 6.80 -4.34
N PHE A 876 -17.48 7.51 -3.22
CA PHE A 876 -17.29 8.96 -3.11
C PHE A 876 -16.58 9.32 -1.79
N ASN A 877 -15.58 8.54 -1.39
CA ASN A 877 -14.84 8.77 -0.16
C ASN A 877 -13.98 10.03 -0.23
N ASP A 878 -13.66 10.60 0.93
CA ASP A 878 -12.74 11.74 1.08
C ASP A 878 -13.18 12.97 0.25
N ASN A 879 -14.48 13.26 0.30
CA ASN A 879 -15.11 14.41 -0.34
C ASN A 879 -15.69 15.37 0.73
N ASP A 880 -16.47 16.36 0.29
CA ASP A 880 -17.13 17.37 1.15
C ASP A 880 -18.67 17.26 1.08
N ILE A 881 -19.19 16.04 0.90
CA ILE A 881 -20.63 15.80 0.71
C ILE A 881 -21.34 15.99 2.06
N SER A 882 -22.39 16.81 2.09
CA SER A 882 -23.20 17.04 3.29
C SER A 882 -24.56 16.35 3.26
N LYS A 883 -25.09 16.07 2.06
CA LYS A 883 -26.37 15.40 1.84
C LYS A 883 -26.26 14.40 0.71
N VAL A 884 -26.90 13.25 0.87
CA VAL A 884 -26.99 12.22 -0.17
C VAL A 884 -28.21 12.51 -1.05
N GLU A 885 -28.05 13.39 -2.03
CA GLU A 885 -29.08 13.72 -3.04
C GLU A 885 -28.63 13.27 -4.43
N GLY A 886 -29.55 13.01 -5.38
CA GLY A 886 -29.20 12.72 -6.78
C GLY A 886 -28.81 11.26 -7.10
N LEU A 887 -28.93 10.34 -6.14
CA LEU A 887 -28.79 8.89 -6.37
C LEU A 887 -30.14 8.17 -6.59
N ASP A 888 -31.26 8.91 -6.58
CA ASP A 888 -32.62 8.36 -6.65
C ASP A 888 -32.89 7.45 -7.86
N SER A 889 -32.20 7.68 -8.98
CA SER A 889 -32.36 6.92 -10.23
C SER A 889 -31.50 5.66 -10.30
N CYS A 890 -30.54 5.47 -9.39
CA CYS A 890 -29.57 4.37 -9.37
C CYS A 890 -30.15 3.12 -8.67
N LEU A 891 -31.27 2.59 -9.16
CA LEU A 891 -32.04 1.54 -8.47
C LEU A 891 -31.29 0.19 -8.35
N LYS A 892 -30.28 -0.05 -9.20
CA LYS A 892 -29.46 -1.26 -9.19
C LYS A 892 -28.23 -1.16 -8.28
N LEU A 893 -28.09 -0.10 -7.48
CA LEU A 893 -26.91 0.10 -6.64
C LEU A 893 -26.84 -0.98 -5.55
N GLU A 894 -25.76 -1.76 -5.57
CA GLU A 894 -25.47 -2.85 -4.64
C GLU A 894 -24.50 -2.42 -3.53
N GLU A 895 -23.51 -1.58 -3.85
CA GLU A 895 -22.53 -1.07 -2.87
C GLU A 895 -22.31 0.43 -3.00
N LEU A 896 -22.32 1.12 -1.86
CA LEU A 896 -22.10 2.56 -1.75
C LEU A 896 -21.13 2.89 -0.61
N SER A 897 -20.05 3.61 -0.94
CA SER A 897 -19.07 4.12 0.01
C SER A 897 -19.07 5.65 0.05
N LEU A 898 -19.29 6.21 1.23
CA LEU A 898 -19.40 7.65 1.51
C LEU A 898 -18.51 8.06 2.69
N ASN A 899 -17.38 7.39 2.88
CA ASN A 899 -16.51 7.58 4.04
C ASN A 899 -15.83 8.96 4.02
N ASN A 900 -15.52 9.50 5.20
CA ASN A 900 -14.81 10.78 5.39
C ASN A 900 -15.46 11.97 4.67
N ASN A 901 -16.78 12.11 4.82
CA ASN A 901 -17.58 13.23 4.30
C ASN A 901 -18.16 14.06 5.47
N SER A 902 -19.12 14.94 5.20
CA SER A 902 -19.80 15.79 6.21
C SER A 902 -21.29 15.47 6.31
N ILE A 903 -21.67 14.20 6.15
CA ILE A 903 -23.06 13.76 6.12
C ILE A 903 -23.62 13.70 7.55
N SER A 904 -24.77 14.33 7.77
CA SER A 904 -25.46 14.35 9.07
C SER A 904 -26.70 13.44 9.15
N THR A 905 -27.30 13.09 8.01
CA THR A 905 -28.53 12.27 7.92
C THR A 905 -28.44 11.27 6.76
N LEU A 906 -29.13 10.12 6.87
CA LEU A 906 -29.17 9.10 5.80
C LEU A 906 -30.30 9.32 4.79
N SER A 907 -31.01 10.45 4.91
CA SER A 907 -32.04 10.89 3.96
C SER A 907 -31.53 10.85 2.52
N GLY A 908 -32.29 10.22 1.62
CA GLY A 908 -31.97 10.09 0.19
C GLY A 908 -31.54 8.68 -0.25
N LEU A 909 -31.31 7.76 0.69
CA LEU A 909 -31.01 6.35 0.40
C LEU A 909 -32.26 5.45 0.28
N SER A 910 -33.45 5.95 0.62
CA SER A 910 -34.66 5.12 0.78
C SER A 910 -35.15 4.41 -0.49
N LYS A 911 -34.75 4.85 -1.68
CA LYS A 911 -35.12 4.22 -2.97
C LYS A 911 -34.15 3.12 -3.42
N LEU A 912 -33.03 2.93 -2.73
CA LEU A 912 -31.95 2.03 -3.13
C LEU A 912 -32.17 0.61 -2.59
N HIS A 913 -33.25 -0.05 -3.02
CA HIS A 913 -33.66 -1.35 -2.47
C HIS A 913 -32.68 -2.51 -2.73
N CYS A 914 -31.80 -2.39 -3.73
CA CYS A 914 -30.76 -3.38 -4.03
C CYS A 914 -29.49 -3.20 -3.20
N LEU A 915 -29.42 -2.19 -2.33
CA LEU A 915 -28.21 -1.89 -1.58
C LEU A 915 -27.91 -3.00 -0.57
N ASN A 916 -26.75 -3.62 -0.75
CA ASN A 916 -26.25 -4.72 0.06
C ASN A 916 -25.16 -4.25 1.04
N LYS A 917 -24.29 -3.33 0.60
CA LYS A 917 -23.24 -2.74 1.45
C LYS A 917 -23.30 -1.22 1.48
N LEU A 918 -23.32 -0.67 2.69
CA LEU A 918 -23.26 0.77 2.93
C LEU A 918 -22.13 1.10 3.91
N SER A 919 -21.20 1.96 3.48
CA SER A 919 -20.15 2.52 4.36
C SER A 919 -20.29 4.05 4.44
N VAL A 920 -20.43 4.56 5.66
CA VAL A 920 -20.58 6.00 5.98
C VAL A 920 -19.69 6.36 7.16
N ASP A 921 -18.48 5.82 7.19
CA ASP A 921 -17.52 6.03 8.27
C ASP A 921 -16.98 7.46 8.26
N GLY A 922 -16.61 8.02 9.41
CA GLY A 922 -15.96 9.35 9.48
C GLY A 922 -16.88 10.50 9.05
N ASN A 923 -18.17 10.42 9.38
CA ASN A 923 -19.19 11.42 9.07
C ASN A 923 -19.72 12.07 10.38
N GLN A 924 -20.85 12.78 10.31
CA GLN A 924 -21.45 13.52 11.43
C GLN A 924 -22.84 12.98 11.82
N LEU A 925 -23.08 11.67 11.62
CA LEU A 925 -24.37 11.05 11.94
C LEU A 925 -24.61 11.02 13.46
N SER A 926 -25.77 11.50 13.91
CA SER A 926 -26.18 11.48 15.32
C SER A 926 -27.10 10.31 15.69
N SER A 927 -27.79 9.74 14.71
CA SER A 927 -28.76 8.66 14.88
C SER A 927 -28.89 7.82 13.61
N LEU A 928 -29.37 6.58 13.76
CA LEU A 928 -29.73 5.71 12.65
C LEU A 928 -31.19 5.95 12.26
N ASP A 929 -31.43 6.54 11.09
CA ASP A 929 -32.78 6.87 10.60
C ASP A 929 -33.60 5.58 10.33
N ALA A 930 -34.45 5.20 11.29
CA ALA A 930 -35.23 3.97 11.23
C ALA A 930 -36.11 3.86 9.96
N SER A 931 -36.66 4.98 9.50
CA SER A 931 -37.50 5.05 8.30
C SER A 931 -36.74 4.80 6.99
N VAL A 932 -35.46 5.16 6.94
CA VAL A 932 -34.60 4.91 5.78
C VAL A 932 -34.12 3.46 5.79
N LEU A 933 -33.67 3.00 6.96
CA LEU A 933 -33.16 1.66 7.16
C LEU A 933 -34.21 0.56 6.91
N ASP A 934 -35.48 0.79 7.26
CA ASP A 934 -36.59 -0.12 6.96
C ASP A 934 -36.82 -0.34 5.45
N GLN A 935 -36.38 0.60 4.61
CA GLN A 935 -36.52 0.55 3.15
C GLN A 935 -35.33 -0.12 2.44
N LEU A 936 -34.36 -0.65 3.20
CA LEU A 936 -33.15 -1.33 2.70
C LEU A 936 -33.16 -2.82 3.09
N PRO A 937 -34.02 -3.66 2.48
CA PRO A 937 -34.25 -5.04 2.91
C PRO A 937 -33.05 -5.96 2.64
N ASN A 938 -32.15 -5.62 1.72
CA ASN A 938 -31.00 -6.46 1.33
C ASN A 938 -29.69 -6.06 1.99
N LEU A 939 -29.70 -5.08 2.91
CA LEU A 939 -28.49 -4.55 3.52
C LEU A 939 -27.84 -5.57 4.46
N SER A 940 -26.79 -6.25 4.00
CA SER A 940 -26.03 -7.21 4.82
C SER A 940 -24.89 -6.56 5.58
N PHE A 941 -24.39 -5.43 5.10
CA PHE A 941 -23.20 -4.76 5.63
C PHE A 941 -23.50 -3.28 5.87
N LEU A 942 -23.29 -2.82 7.11
CA LEU A 942 -23.41 -1.42 7.50
C LEU A 942 -22.19 -0.97 8.33
N SER A 943 -21.47 0.02 7.82
CA SER A 943 -20.36 0.68 8.52
C SER A 943 -20.71 2.13 8.82
N VAL A 944 -20.72 2.47 10.11
CA VAL A 944 -21.00 3.81 10.64
C VAL A 944 -19.98 4.18 11.72
N GLU A 945 -18.74 3.74 11.56
CA GLU A 945 -17.66 4.03 12.52
C GLU A 945 -17.28 5.51 12.50
N ASN A 946 -16.72 6.03 13.60
CA ASN A 946 -16.26 7.42 13.70
C ASN A 946 -17.37 8.44 13.36
N ASN A 947 -18.54 8.28 13.98
CA ASN A 947 -19.67 9.20 13.88
C ASN A 947 -20.03 9.72 15.29
N ARG A 948 -21.20 10.34 15.46
CA ARG A 948 -21.71 10.85 16.75
C ARG A 948 -22.99 10.13 17.18
N ILE A 949 -23.11 8.85 16.85
CA ILE A 949 -24.33 8.08 17.12
C ILE A 949 -24.47 7.84 18.62
N SER A 950 -25.57 8.31 19.19
CA SER A 950 -25.84 8.22 20.64
C SER A 950 -26.72 7.04 21.05
N SER A 951 -27.49 6.48 20.11
CA SER A 951 -28.37 5.31 20.33
C SER A 951 -28.47 4.44 19.08
N LEU A 952 -28.65 3.13 19.30
CA LEU A 952 -28.87 2.13 18.25
C LEU A 952 -30.33 2.04 17.79
N HIS A 953 -31.21 2.88 18.33
CA HIS A 953 -32.62 2.90 17.95
C HIS A 953 -32.79 3.02 16.43
N GLY A 954 -33.50 2.07 15.83
CA GLY A 954 -33.76 2.01 14.38
C GLY A 954 -33.09 0.82 13.69
N ILE A 955 -31.98 0.30 14.22
CA ILE A 955 -31.30 -0.87 13.63
C ILE A 955 -32.18 -2.13 13.65
N GLN A 956 -33.09 -2.23 14.62
CA GLN A 956 -34.03 -3.36 14.76
C GLN A 956 -34.96 -3.55 13.54
N ARG A 957 -35.06 -2.56 12.65
CA ARG A 957 -35.85 -2.64 11.43
C ARG A 957 -35.12 -3.35 10.29
N VAL A 958 -33.79 -3.36 10.29
CA VAL A 958 -32.99 -4.00 9.24
C VAL A 958 -32.69 -5.45 9.61
N ARG A 959 -33.50 -6.37 9.09
CA ARG A 959 -33.40 -7.80 9.42
C ARG A 959 -32.27 -8.54 8.69
N SER A 960 -31.70 -7.92 7.66
CA SER A 960 -30.69 -8.52 6.78
C SER A 960 -29.24 -8.26 7.19
N VAL A 961 -28.99 -7.36 8.15
CA VAL A 961 -27.61 -6.99 8.54
C VAL A 961 -26.89 -8.17 9.19
N LEU A 962 -25.82 -8.60 8.54
CA LEU A 962 -24.87 -9.59 9.01
C LEU A 962 -23.66 -8.94 9.69
N GLU A 963 -23.21 -7.80 9.16
CA GLU A 963 -22.07 -7.04 9.65
C GLU A 963 -22.47 -5.60 10.02
N LEU A 964 -22.26 -5.25 11.30
CA LEU A 964 -22.48 -3.89 11.80
C LEU A 964 -21.20 -3.38 12.46
N TYR A 965 -20.66 -2.29 11.93
CA TYR A 965 -19.49 -1.61 12.49
C TYR A 965 -19.90 -0.24 13.01
N ILE A 966 -19.71 -0.03 14.31
CA ILE A 966 -20.16 1.18 15.01
C ILE A 966 -19.11 1.71 16.02
N GLY A 967 -17.85 1.30 15.86
CA GLY A 967 -16.75 1.80 16.69
C GLY A 967 -16.65 3.34 16.67
N ASN A 968 -16.11 3.92 17.75
CA ASN A 968 -15.89 5.37 17.89
C ASN A 968 -17.16 6.21 17.66
N ASN A 969 -18.20 5.92 18.44
CA ASN A 969 -19.47 6.66 18.52
C ASN A 969 -19.77 7.05 19.98
N GLU A 970 -20.89 7.75 20.22
CA GLU A 970 -21.28 8.28 21.54
C GLU A 970 -22.30 7.39 22.28
N ILE A 971 -22.23 6.07 22.08
CA ILE A 971 -23.15 5.11 22.72
C ILE A 971 -22.75 4.94 24.18
N SER A 972 -23.53 5.52 25.08
CA SER A 972 -23.23 5.53 26.52
C SER A 972 -23.90 4.39 27.30
N THR A 973 -24.97 3.78 26.77
CA THR A 973 -25.74 2.76 27.51
C THR A 973 -25.60 1.37 26.90
N SER A 974 -25.32 0.38 27.76
CA SER A 974 -25.33 -1.04 27.36
C SER A 974 -26.73 -1.56 27.01
N ARG A 975 -27.78 -0.78 27.30
CA ARG A 975 -29.17 -1.10 26.94
C ARG A 975 -29.41 -1.01 25.44
N ASP A 976 -28.67 -0.17 24.71
CA ASP A 976 -28.79 -0.06 23.26
C ASP A 976 -28.46 -1.39 22.53
N ILE A 977 -27.67 -2.26 23.15
CA ILE A 977 -27.38 -3.61 22.62
C ILE A 977 -28.65 -4.46 22.50
N TYR A 978 -29.70 -4.20 23.29
CA TYR A 978 -30.96 -4.94 23.17
C TYR A 978 -31.68 -4.68 21.84
N TYR A 979 -31.43 -3.55 21.17
CA TYR A 979 -31.95 -3.31 19.82
C TYR A 979 -31.34 -4.26 18.78
N LEU A 980 -30.15 -4.84 19.05
CA LEU A 980 -29.56 -5.90 18.24
C LEU A 980 -30.15 -7.29 18.57
N LYS A 981 -30.68 -7.47 19.79
CA LYS A 981 -31.30 -8.71 20.27
C LYS A 981 -32.73 -8.92 19.79
N ALA A 982 -33.36 -7.95 19.12
CA ALA A 982 -34.67 -8.12 18.49
C ALA A 982 -34.68 -9.10 17.29
N ARG A 983 -33.77 -10.10 17.32
CA ARG A 983 -33.79 -11.32 16.52
C ARG A 983 -34.79 -12.30 17.16
N VAL A 984 -36.07 -12.07 16.93
CA VAL A 984 -37.09 -13.14 16.93
C VAL A 984 -37.88 -13.03 15.65
#